data_AF-A0AAU4NCN4-F1
#
_entry.id   AF-A0AAU4NCN4-F1
#
_cell.length_a   1.000
_cell.length_b   1.000
_cell.length_c   1.000
_cell.angle_alpha   90.00
_cell.angle_beta   90.00
_cell.angle_gamma   90.00
#
_symmetry.space_group_name_H-M   'P 1'
#
loop_
_entity.id
_entity.type
_entity.pdbx_description
1 polymer ?
#
loop_
_entity_poly.entity_id
_entity_poly.type
_entity_poly.pdbx_seq_one_letter_code
_entity_poly.pdbx_strand_id
1 'polypeptide(L)'
;MSTEPDLEATRASLRDEDPDATRAALREQDSDATRASVRPEEDDATRAALREDTTGRTSRPSRRVRTGKRRRLGGGLVELPRIPEVDPATAVMSDPRVPESKRFCWKCNAPVGRSVDGRPAHPSGDCVRCGTHFDFSPLLEPGEMVAGQYEVQGCIAHGGLGWIYLAIDRNVSDRWVVLKGLLHFGNAEAHAVAMAERQFLAEVTHPGIVKIYNFVEHPRPLAPGSQEVPSSTGYIVMEYVGGRTLRQIMTDNPARTKLPVQEAIAYLLEVMPALAYLHSIGLAYNDLKPENVMVTQDQIKLIDLGAVSQLEDYGYLYGTAGYQAPEIVRTGPTVASDIFTVGRTLAVLTLEIASEHGRYVDGIPEDAPVLQEYQFFARLLRRATAADPLTRFRSADEAASQLSGVLREILSQQTGDSHPSLSSVFSPQRTTFGTDEQVAVTDVYIDGRHRVARLDPRDVVAALPVPLIDTSDPSAQLIAAAVHSEPHQTLDSLRLARENGLDRTVGDDSVGSVEAVLTEARAYLDLGEGDSAAEVMRRLDDVTGNWRVDWHRGTIALLCRNFVDAADKFDSVLSAMPGEVAPKLALAATAELLAQQTSDDGHDTWCALAETMYTTVWRTDRTIVSAAFGLARRLAERGALLDAIMTLDLVPATSRHYSMARMTGVLTLLSGSAADMDEGALHEAARRVEALPAREPRALQLRTVVLGTALEWMESGHAPESTVPLLGVPFTRDGLRTGAETALRSLARTARTRSHRFALVDLANAVRPKSLF
;
A
#
# COMPACT_ATOMS: atom_id res chain seq x y z
N MET A 1 -64.20 12.44 -17.19
CA MET A 1 -65.22 13.41 -16.69
C MET A 1 -65.02 13.54 -15.19
N SER A 2 -65.16 14.74 -14.66
CA SER A 2 -64.95 15.05 -13.24
C SER A 2 -66.07 14.51 -12.35
N THR A 3 -65.77 14.20 -11.08
CA THR A 3 -66.34 14.83 -9.86
C THR A 3 -65.93 14.05 -8.60
N GLU A 4 -65.36 14.75 -7.62
CA GLU A 4 -65.57 14.43 -6.20
C GLU A 4 -66.96 14.96 -5.76
N PRO A 5 -67.53 14.50 -4.63
CA PRO A 5 -67.44 15.37 -3.46
C PRO A 5 -67.36 14.69 -2.08
N ASP A 6 -67.09 15.52 -1.08
CA ASP A 6 -67.21 15.34 0.37
C ASP A 6 -68.43 14.56 0.88
N LEU A 7 -68.30 13.95 2.08
CA LEU A 7 -68.92 14.52 3.31
C LEU A 7 -68.55 13.78 4.62
N GLU A 8 -68.67 14.50 5.74
CA GLU A 8 -68.32 14.09 7.10
C GLU A 8 -69.41 13.26 7.81
N ALA A 9 -69.01 12.46 8.82
CA ALA A 9 -69.93 11.83 9.78
C ALA A 9 -69.32 11.66 11.19
N THR A 10 -69.06 12.78 11.86
CA THR A 10 -69.32 13.02 13.31
C THR A 10 -68.85 11.98 14.37
N ARG A 11 -67.76 12.31 15.08
CA ARG A 11 -67.48 11.84 16.46
C ARG A 11 -68.55 12.32 17.46
N ALA A 12 -68.76 11.59 18.56
CA ALA A 12 -68.46 12.07 19.94
C ALA A 12 -69.13 11.24 21.05
N SER A 13 -68.40 11.01 22.16
CA SER A 13 -68.84 11.01 23.58
C SER A 13 -67.85 10.21 24.46
N LEU A 14 -67.29 10.67 25.58
CA LEU A 14 -67.20 12.02 26.20
C LEU A 14 -66.12 12.01 27.31
N ARG A 15 -65.70 13.20 27.79
CA ARG A 15 -64.84 13.52 28.96
C ARG A 15 -63.33 13.29 28.77
N ASP A 16 -62.41 14.23 29.01
CA ASP A 16 -62.26 15.35 29.99
C ASP A 16 -61.73 14.90 31.38
N GLU A 17 -60.44 15.15 31.66
CA GLU A 17 -59.95 16.23 32.55
C GLU A 17 -58.41 16.21 32.72
N ASP A 18 -57.83 17.40 32.84
CA ASP A 18 -56.44 17.79 33.20
C ASP A 18 -56.61 18.80 34.39
N PRO A 19 -55.63 19.16 35.27
CA PRO A 19 -54.18 19.12 35.08
C PRO A 19 -53.33 18.84 36.37
N ASP A 20 -52.06 19.24 36.29
CA ASP A 20 -50.97 19.35 37.29
C ASP A 20 -51.33 19.50 38.79
N ALA A 21 -50.61 18.76 39.67
CA ALA A 21 -50.59 18.97 41.13
C ALA A 21 -49.30 18.40 41.81
N THR A 22 -48.91 18.97 42.96
CA THR A 22 -47.52 18.88 43.49
C THR A 22 -47.37 18.20 44.88
N ARG A 23 -46.13 17.82 45.24
CA ARG A 23 -45.51 17.64 46.59
C ARG A 23 -45.41 16.24 47.24
N ALA A 24 -44.22 15.66 47.10
CA ALA A 24 -43.22 15.39 48.16
C ALA A 24 -43.64 14.98 49.60
N ALA A 25 -43.17 13.80 50.00
CA ALA A 25 -42.83 13.35 51.37
C ALA A 25 -41.99 12.04 51.27
N LEU A 26 -41.26 11.52 52.27
CA LEU A 26 -40.33 12.06 53.29
C LEU A 26 -39.88 10.85 54.16
N ARG A 27 -38.64 10.85 54.71
CA ARG A 27 -38.11 9.88 55.74
C ARG A 27 -37.85 8.44 55.25
N GLU A 28 -37.04 7.56 55.86
CA GLU A 28 -35.91 7.50 56.85
C GLU A 28 -35.37 6.02 56.73
N GLN A 29 -34.21 5.51 57.18
CA GLN A 29 -33.02 5.92 57.96
C GLN A 29 -31.88 4.91 57.56
N ASP A 30 -30.60 4.90 57.99
CA ASP A 30 -29.82 5.67 58.97
C ASP A 30 -28.30 5.70 58.59
N SER A 31 -27.43 6.34 59.39
CA SER A 31 -25.98 6.48 59.10
C SER A 31 -25.05 6.48 60.33
N ASP A 32 -23.87 5.85 60.21
CA ASP A 32 -22.65 6.10 61.02
C ASP A 32 -21.44 5.40 60.34
N ALA A 33 -20.17 5.80 60.46
CA ALA A 33 -19.47 6.94 61.07
C ALA A 33 -18.18 7.21 60.21
N THR A 34 -17.24 8.14 60.40
CA THR A 34 -16.88 9.08 61.50
C THR A 34 -16.17 10.33 60.87
N ARG A 35 -15.61 11.26 61.68
CA ARG A 35 -14.78 12.40 61.23
C ARG A 35 -13.31 12.30 61.71
N ALA A 36 -12.36 12.75 60.88
CA ALA A 36 -11.05 13.34 61.25
C ALA A 36 -10.26 13.72 59.97
N SER A 37 -9.21 14.56 59.95
CA SER A 37 -8.95 15.91 60.50
C SER A 37 -7.55 16.35 60.02
N VAL A 38 -7.35 17.61 59.60
CA VAL A 38 -6.06 18.09 59.03
C VAL A 38 -5.04 18.48 60.11
N ARG A 39 -3.76 18.06 59.98
CA ARG A 39 -2.51 18.74 60.46
C ARG A 39 -1.23 18.02 59.91
N PRO A 40 0.02 18.51 60.12
CA PRO A 40 1.00 18.63 59.02
C PRO A 40 2.27 17.75 59.15
N GLU A 41 3.30 18.13 58.38
CA GLU A 41 4.66 17.58 58.21
C GLU A 41 5.51 17.56 59.51
N GLU A 42 6.39 16.54 59.64
CA GLU A 42 7.79 16.62 60.11
C GLU A 42 8.52 15.25 59.91
N ASP A 43 9.84 15.21 60.13
CA ASP A 43 10.81 14.11 59.83
C ASP A 43 10.58 12.80 60.65
N ASP A 44 11.20 11.62 60.43
CA ASP A 44 12.57 11.27 59.99
C ASP A 44 12.68 9.80 59.48
N ALA A 45 13.87 9.35 59.08
CA ALA A 45 14.21 8.04 58.51
C ALA A 45 13.97 6.83 59.47
N THR A 46 13.85 5.56 59.02
CA THR A 46 14.96 4.74 58.49
C THR A 46 14.45 3.34 58.07
N ARG A 47 15.26 2.61 57.26
CA ARG A 47 15.24 1.15 56.95
C ARG A 47 14.49 0.67 55.70
N ALA A 48 15.27 0.67 54.62
CA ALA A 48 15.11 -0.05 53.36
C ALA A 48 14.57 -1.50 53.43
N ALA A 49 13.79 -1.86 52.41
CA ALA A 49 13.70 -3.19 51.82
C ALA A 49 13.52 -3.06 50.29
N LEU A 50 14.01 -4.01 49.50
CA LEU A 50 14.09 -3.91 48.04
C LEU A 50 12.75 -4.20 47.34
N ARG A 51 12.33 -3.30 46.44
CA ARG A 51 11.54 -3.62 45.23
C ARG A 51 12.00 -2.71 44.09
N GLU A 52 12.17 -3.29 42.91
CA GLU A 52 12.41 -2.54 41.66
C GLU A 52 11.06 -2.15 41.06
N ASP A 53 10.92 -0.89 40.65
CA ASP A 53 9.67 -0.37 40.07
C ASP A 53 9.93 0.22 38.68
N THR A 54 9.06 -0.09 37.71
CA THR A 54 9.28 0.24 36.30
C THR A 54 8.95 1.70 36.00
N THR A 55 9.98 2.51 35.71
CA THR A 55 9.81 3.94 35.46
C THR A 55 9.13 4.22 34.11
N GLY A 56 7.80 4.34 34.12
CA GLY A 56 7.02 4.85 32.98
C GLY A 56 7.34 6.33 32.70
N ARG A 57 8.15 6.62 31.67
CA ARG A 57 8.49 8.01 31.30
C ARG A 57 7.42 8.60 30.37
N THR A 58 6.57 9.47 30.91
CA THR A 58 5.68 10.34 30.13
C THR A 58 6.47 11.35 29.31
N SER A 59 6.46 11.19 27.99
CA SER A 59 7.20 12.02 27.04
C SER A 59 6.44 13.30 26.69
N ARG A 60 6.71 14.39 27.42
CA ARG A 60 6.34 15.75 26.97
C ARG A 60 6.95 16.01 25.57
N PRO A 61 6.21 16.64 24.63
CA PRO A 61 6.72 16.89 23.28
C PRO A 61 7.82 17.96 23.29
N SER A 62 9.08 17.54 23.34
CA SER A 62 10.22 18.44 23.19
C SER A 62 10.23 19.02 21.77
N ARG A 63 10.06 20.33 21.63
CA ARG A 63 10.04 21.08 20.35
C ARG A 63 11.45 21.12 19.73
N ARG A 64 11.90 19.98 19.19
CA ARG A 64 13.20 19.86 18.49
C ARG A 64 13.22 20.77 17.26
N VAL A 65 14.06 21.80 17.30
CA VAL A 65 14.38 22.64 16.14
C VAL A 65 15.02 21.74 15.06
N ARG A 66 14.39 21.67 13.88
CA ARG A 66 14.82 20.79 12.77
C ARG A 66 16.02 21.39 12.02
N THR A 67 17.24 21.17 12.53
CA THR A 67 18.50 21.59 11.87
C THR A 67 19.03 20.60 10.81
N GLY A 68 18.23 19.61 10.41
CA GLY A 68 18.62 18.59 9.42
C GLY A 68 18.46 19.07 7.97
N LYS A 69 19.52 18.94 7.16
CA LYS A 69 19.55 19.26 5.71
C LYS A 69 18.61 18.42 4.83
N ARG A 70 17.93 17.43 5.39
CA ARG A 70 17.01 16.53 4.69
C ARG A 70 15.58 16.65 5.23
N ARG A 71 14.60 16.45 4.34
CA ARG A 71 13.17 16.26 4.64
C ARG A 71 12.85 14.78 4.50
N ARG A 72 11.88 14.28 5.27
CA ARG A 72 11.35 12.91 5.11
C ARG A 72 9.97 12.97 4.48
N LEU A 73 9.73 12.18 3.44
CA LEU A 73 8.46 12.04 2.72
C LEU A 73 7.95 10.58 2.83
N GLY A 74 6.77 10.30 2.28
CA GLY A 74 6.25 8.93 2.10
C GLY A 74 6.11 8.19 3.42
N GLY A 75 5.28 8.71 4.34
CA GLY A 75 5.16 8.18 5.71
C GLY A 75 6.41 8.36 6.58
N GLY A 76 7.42 9.10 6.10
CA GLY A 76 8.70 9.29 6.77
C GLY A 76 9.79 8.28 6.37
N LEU A 77 9.54 7.46 5.35
CA LEU A 77 10.44 6.39 4.89
C LEU A 77 11.58 6.89 3.99
N VAL A 78 11.35 7.93 3.17
CA VAL A 78 12.32 8.40 2.17
C VAL A 78 12.94 9.72 2.59
N GLU A 79 14.27 9.79 2.69
CA GLU A 79 14.98 11.04 2.99
C GLU A 79 15.45 11.76 1.72
N LEU A 80 14.93 12.97 1.49
CA LEU A 80 15.26 13.82 0.35
C LEU A 80 16.00 15.09 0.80
N PRO A 81 16.85 15.70 -0.05
CA PRO A 81 17.44 17.01 0.25
C PRO A 81 16.34 18.07 0.41
N ARG A 82 16.49 18.97 1.38
CA ARG A 82 15.66 20.19 1.42
C ARG A 82 15.99 21.08 0.23
N ILE A 83 14.96 21.59 -0.43
CA ILE A 83 15.11 22.73 -1.34
C ILE A 83 15.27 23.99 -0.46
N PRO A 84 16.29 24.84 -0.72
CA PRO A 84 16.44 26.09 0.02
C PRO A 84 15.26 27.03 -0.30
N GLU A 85 14.88 27.83 0.69
CA GLU A 85 13.99 28.97 0.46
C GLU A 85 14.71 29.97 -0.47
N VAL A 86 13.99 30.45 -1.49
CA VAL A 86 14.49 31.38 -2.51
C VAL A 86 13.80 32.72 -2.29
N ASP A 87 14.58 33.80 -2.23
CA ASP A 87 14.04 35.16 -2.19
C ASP A 87 13.19 35.41 -3.45
N PRO A 88 11.88 35.72 -3.32
CA PRO A 88 10.99 35.92 -4.46
C PRO A 88 11.53 36.94 -5.48
N ALA A 89 12.21 38.00 -5.03
CA ALA A 89 12.81 38.99 -5.93
C ALA A 89 13.87 38.38 -6.86
N THR A 90 14.59 37.33 -6.42
CA THR A 90 15.60 36.63 -7.23
C THR A 90 15.01 35.66 -8.26
N ALA A 91 13.69 35.42 -8.23
CA ALA A 91 13.00 34.64 -9.25
C ALA A 91 12.67 35.46 -10.52
N VAL A 92 12.76 36.80 -10.45
CA VAL A 92 12.45 37.69 -11.57
C VAL A 92 13.51 37.58 -12.67
N MET A 93 13.07 37.34 -13.90
CA MET A 93 13.93 37.18 -15.07
C MET A 93 14.50 38.52 -15.53
N SER A 94 15.83 38.65 -15.56
CA SER A 94 16.54 39.87 -16.00
C SER A 94 16.40 40.19 -17.50
N ASP A 95 16.06 39.20 -18.32
CA ASP A 95 15.74 39.35 -19.74
C ASP A 95 14.58 38.40 -20.11
N PRO A 96 13.31 38.85 -19.99
CA PRO A 96 12.15 37.99 -20.17
C PRO A 96 11.89 37.70 -21.66
N ARG A 97 12.60 36.72 -22.21
CA ARG A 97 12.44 36.25 -23.60
C ARG A 97 12.15 34.76 -23.67
N VAL A 98 11.17 34.37 -24.48
CA VAL A 98 10.94 32.95 -24.82
C VAL A 98 12.02 32.49 -25.81
N PRO A 99 12.86 31.49 -25.47
CA PRO A 99 13.84 30.93 -26.39
C PRO A 99 13.15 30.34 -27.62
N GLU A 100 13.75 30.48 -28.81
CA GLU A 100 13.14 30.02 -30.06
C GLU A 100 12.69 28.56 -30.01
N SER A 101 13.50 27.67 -29.43
CA SER A 101 13.18 26.24 -29.26
C SER A 101 11.90 25.96 -28.48
N LYS A 102 11.42 26.92 -27.66
CA LYS A 102 10.20 26.82 -26.84
C LYS A 102 8.98 27.56 -27.41
N ARG A 103 9.11 28.26 -28.54
CA ARG A 103 7.99 29.00 -29.17
C ARG A 103 7.10 28.04 -29.97
N PHE A 104 5.83 27.90 -29.59
CA PHE A 104 4.87 27.06 -30.33
C PHE A 104 3.51 27.77 -30.42
N CYS A 105 2.76 27.51 -31.50
CA CYS A 105 1.43 28.08 -31.66
C CYS A 105 0.46 27.43 -30.68
N TRP A 106 -0.09 28.22 -29.76
CA TRP A 106 -1.03 27.76 -28.72
C TRP A 106 -2.23 26.97 -29.28
N LYS A 107 -2.67 27.25 -30.52
CA LYS A 107 -3.83 26.61 -31.16
C LYS A 107 -3.53 25.31 -31.93
N CYS A 108 -2.36 25.18 -32.54
CA CYS A 108 -2.04 24.04 -33.42
C CYS A 108 -0.69 23.35 -33.16
N ASN A 109 -0.02 23.74 -32.06
CA ASN A 109 1.30 23.29 -31.59
C ASN A 109 2.43 23.31 -32.64
N ALA A 110 2.28 24.06 -33.74
CA ALA A 110 3.32 24.21 -34.74
C ALA A 110 4.46 25.12 -34.25
N PRO A 111 5.72 24.88 -34.63
CA PRO A 111 6.81 25.84 -34.43
C PRO A 111 6.49 27.19 -35.07
N VAL A 112 6.64 28.28 -34.31
CA VAL A 112 6.40 29.66 -34.74
C VAL A 112 7.47 30.60 -34.20
N GLY A 113 7.68 31.77 -34.83
CA GLY A 113 8.70 32.73 -34.40
C GLY A 113 10.11 32.13 -34.37
N ARG A 114 10.48 31.33 -35.38
CA ARG A 114 11.83 30.77 -35.63
C ARG A 114 12.61 31.67 -36.60
N SER A 115 13.94 31.65 -36.53
CA SER A 115 14.80 32.15 -37.60
C SER A 115 14.67 31.26 -38.85
N VAL A 116 14.56 31.87 -40.04
CA VAL A 116 14.50 31.16 -41.32
C VAL A 116 15.34 31.93 -42.34
N ASP A 117 16.24 31.23 -43.06
CA ASP A 117 17.08 31.75 -44.14
C ASP A 117 17.77 33.10 -43.81
N GLY A 118 18.35 33.19 -42.61
CA GLY A 118 19.05 34.38 -42.12
C GLY A 118 18.15 35.53 -41.64
N ARG A 119 16.82 35.40 -41.70
CA ARG A 119 15.89 36.38 -41.14
C ARG A 119 15.76 36.20 -39.62
N PRO A 120 15.73 37.29 -38.83
CA PRO A 120 15.66 37.22 -37.37
C PRO A 120 14.30 36.68 -36.89
N ALA A 121 14.32 36.01 -35.74
CA ALA A 121 13.17 35.33 -35.16
C ALA A 121 12.29 36.28 -34.34
N HIS A 122 11.30 36.90 -34.99
CA HIS A 122 10.35 37.81 -34.32
C HIS A 122 9.55 37.11 -33.19
N PRO A 123 9.33 37.78 -32.04
CA PRO A 123 8.57 37.23 -30.92
C PRO A 123 7.06 37.28 -31.13
N SER A 124 6.58 38.05 -32.11
CA SER A 124 5.16 38.16 -32.47
C SER A 124 4.94 37.99 -33.98
N GLY A 125 3.70 37.67 -34.36
CA GLY A 125 3.28 37.45 -35.74
C GLY A 125 2.19 36.38 -35.84
N ASP A 126 1.89 35.93 -37.06
CA ASP A 126 0.81 34.97 -37.31
C ASP A 126 1.34 33.57 -37.61
N CYS A 127 0.67 32.55 -37.07
CA CYS A 127 1.05 31.17 -37.32
C CYS A 127 0.74 30.77 -38.77
N VAL A 128 1.78 30.62 -39.59
CA VAL A 128 1.74 30.22 -41.01
C VAL A 128 0.85 28.98 -41.28
N ARG A 129 0.68 28.09 -40.29
CA ARG A 129 -0.14 26.87 -40.40
C ARG A 129 -1.64 27.07 -40.18
N CYS A 130 -2.06 28.13 -39.46
CA CYS A 130 -3.45 28.27 -39.01
C CYS A 130 -3.96 29.72 -38.86
N GLY A 131 -3.22 30.72 -39.35
CA GLY A 131 -3.59 32.14 -39.33
C GLY A 131 -3.78 32.76 -37.94
N THR A 132 -3.38 32.05 -36.88
CA THR A 132 -3.64 32.46 -35.49
C THR A 132 -2.45 33.26 -34.96
N HIS A 133 -2.72 34.46 -34.46
CA HIS A 133 -1.71 35.34 -33.90
C HIS A 133 -1.01 34.72 -32.68
N PHE A 134 0.29 34.97 -32.56
CA PHE A 134 1.11 34.67 -31.39
C PHE A 134 1.91 35.92 -31.01
N ASP A 135 2.09 36.12 -29.71
CA ASP A 135 2.99 37.12 -29.16
C ASP A 135 3.66 36.52 -27.91
N PHE A 136 4.98 36.50 -27.90
CA PHE A 136 5.81 36.00 -26.80
C PHE A 136 6.41 37.14 -25.96
N SER A 137 5.97 38.38 -26.17
CA SER A 137 6.35 39.56 -25.37
C SER A 137 5.61 39.55 -24.02
N PRO A 138 6.22 40.10 -22.94
CA PRO A 138 5.48 40.41 -21.71
C PRO A 138 4.31 41.37 -22.00
N LEU A 139 3.20 41.16 -21.31
CA LEU A 139 1.97 41.98 -21.37
C LEU A 139 1.83 42.95 -20.18
N LEU A 140 2.71 42.83 -19.19
CA LEU A 140 2.78 43.70 -18.02
C LEU A 140 4.26 44.12 -17.81
N GLU A 141 4.49 45.38 -17.44
CA GLU A 141 5.83 45.92 -17.20
C GLU A 141 6.18 46.03 -15.69
N PRO A 142 7.47 45.95 -15.31
CA PRO A 142 7.89 46.21 -13.92
C PRO A 142 7.51 47.64 -13.46
N GLY A 143 6.89 47.73 -12.28
CA GLY A 143 6.32 48.96 -11.73
C GLY A 143 4.85 49.22 -12.13
N GLU A 144 4.26 48.38 -12.98
CA GLU A 144 2.86 48.51 -13.39
C GLU A 144 1.89 48.08 -12.27
N MET A 145 0.80 48.83 -12.11
CA MET A 145 -0.22 48.60 -11.09
C MET A 145 -1.47 47.93 -11.66
N VAL A 146 -1.56 46.61 -11.51
CA VAL A 146 -2.74 45.83 -11.92
C VAL A 146 -3.88 46.02 -10.92
N ALA A 147 -5.06 46.40 -11.44
CA ALA A 147 -6.30 46.64 -10.69
C ALA A 147 -6.16 47.60 -9.48
N GLY A 148 -5.11 48.44 -9.46
CA GLY A 148 -4.81 49.33 -8.34
C GLY A 148 -4.34 48.63 -7.04
N GLN A 149 -4.11 47.31 -7.06
CA GLN A 149 -3.72 46.52 -5.89
C GLN A 149 -2.37 45.80 -6.03
N TYR A 150 -2.01 45.35 -7.24
CA TYR A 150 -0.86 44.47 -7.45
C TYR A 150 0.24 45.18 -8.25
N GLU A 151 1.38 45.42 -7.61
CA GLU A 151 2.54 46.08 -8.20
C GLU A 151 3.48 45.05 -8.85
N VAL A 152 3.47 44.98 -10.18
CA VAL A 152 4.24 44.01 -10.96
C VAL A 152 5.74 44.27 -10.77
N GLN A 153 6.50 43.23 -10.41
CA GLN A 153 7.96 43.29 -10.29
C GLN A 153 8.67 42.67 -11.51
N GLY A 154 7.98 41.80 -12.26
CA GLY A 154 8.43 41.27 -13.55
C GLY A 154 8.05 39.80 -13.78
N CYS A 155 8.47 39.24 -14.91
CA CYS A 155 8.21 37.84 -15.26
C CYS A 155 9.08 36.88 -14.44
N ILE A 156 8.52 35.74 -14.03
CA ILE A 156 9.25 34.63 -13.37
C ILE A 156 9.28 33.34 -14.21
N ALA A 157 8.30 33.16 -15.11
CA ALA A 157 8.22 32.00 -15.99
C ALA A 157 7.34 32.28 -17.22
N HIS A 158 7.43 31.43 -18.24
CA HIS A 158 6.53 31.40 -19.39
C HIS A 158 5.96 29.98 -19.57
N GLY A 159 4.64 29.86 -19.62
CA GLY A 159 3.90 28.59 -19.77
C GLY A 159 3.04 28.54 -21.04
N GLY A 160 2.11 27.58 -21.09
CA GLY A 160 1.20 27.40 -22.23
C GLY A 160 0.16 28.52 -22.39
N LEU A 161 -0.17 29.23 -21.29
CA LEU A 161 -1.06 30.39 -21.25
C LEU A 161 -0.25 31.71 -21.15
N GLY A 162 0.95 31.75 -21.73
CA GLY A 162 1.81 32.94 -21.76
C GLY A 162 2.65 33.14 -20.49
N TRP A 163 2.98 34.41 -20.23
CA TRP A 163 3.85 34.83 -19.12
C TRP A 163 3.20 34.73 -17.74
N ILE A 164 4.02 34.43 -16.75
CA ILE A 164 3.71 34.36 -15.32
C ILE A 164 4.54 35.43 -14.62
N TYR A 165 3.89 36.32 -13.88
CA TYR A 165 4.48 37.52 -13.28
C TYR A 165 4.50 37.42 -11.76
N LEU A 166 5.54 37.99 -11.14
CA LEU A 166 5.57 38.27 -9.71
C LEU A 166 5.07 39.69 -9.45
N ALA A 167 4.26 39.87 -8.41
CA ALA A 167 3.80 41.18 -7.96
C ALA A 167 3.74 41.26 -6.43
N ILE A 168 3.65 42.49 -5.92
CA ILE A 168 3.43 42.80 -4.51
C ILE A 168 1.97 43.22 -4.32
N ASP A 169 1.25 42.54 -3.42
CA ASP A 169 -0.13 42.87 -3.05
C ASP A 169 -0.14 43.97 -1.98
N ARG A 170 -0.27 45.22 -2.44
CA ARG A 170 -0.20 46.43 -1.62
C ARG A 170 -1.34 46.54 -0.59
N ASN A 171 -2.44 45.79 -0.77
CA ASN A 171 -3.56 45.79 0.18
C ASN A 171 -3.37 44.76 1.32
N VAL A 172 -2.43 43.82 1.20
CA VAL A 172 -2.28 42.71 2.17
C VAL A 172 -0.82 42.57 2.63
N SER A 173 -0.36 43.56 3.39
CA SER A 173 0.96 43.58 4.05
C SER A 173 2.15 43.38 3.11
N ASP A 174 2.08 43.93 1.89
CA ASP A 174 3.12 43.83 0.85
C ASP A 174 3.53 42.37 0.55
N ARG A 175 2.59 41.43 0.64
CA ARG A 175 2.87 40.00 0.37
C ARG A 175 3.16 39.76 -1.12
N TRP A 176 4.01 38.78 -1.38
CA TRP A 176 4.30 38.28 -2.71
C TRP A 176 3.14 37.47 -3.28
N VAL A 177 2.71 37.81 -4.50
CA VAL A 177 1.68 37.09 -5.27
C VAL A 177 2.15 36.84 -6.70
N VAL A 178 1.53 35.87 -7.36
CA VAL A 178 1.76 35.55 -8.76
C VAL A 178 0.53 35.91 -9.58
N LEU A 179 0.73 36.58 -10.70
CA LEU A 179 -0.29 36.86 -11.71
C LEU A 179 -0.08 35.94 -12.92
N LYS A 180 -1.15 35.27 -13.36
CA LYS A 180 -1.17 34.42 -14.57
C LYS A 180 -2.33 34.83 -15.46
N GLY A 181 -2.06 35.11 -16.73
CA GLY A 181 -3.08 35.56 -17.69
C GLY A 181 -4.08 34.47 -18.06
N LEU A 182 -5.37 34.83 -18.10
CA LEU A 182 -6.48 34.05 -18.67
C LEU A 182 -6.58 34.35 -20.18
N LEU A 183 -5.51 34.05 -20.91
CA LEU A 183 -5.45 34.30 -22.36
C LEU A 183 -6.35 33.34 -23.14
N HIS A 184 -6.79 33.81 -24.32
CA HIS A 184 -7.55 33.08 -25.37
C HIS A 184 -9.07 33.00 -25.24
N PHE A 185 -9.69 33.74 -24.32
CA PHE A 185 -11.11 34.12 -24.45
C PHE A 185 -11.25 35.33 -25.42
N GLY A 186 -12.45 35.53 -25.96
CA GLY A 186 -12.67 36.37 -27.15
C GLY A 186 -12.84 37.87 -26.88
N ASN A 187 -14.08 38.32 -26.78
CA ASN A 187 -14.42 39.68 -26.35
C ASN A 187 -14.48 39.76 -24.81
N ALA A 188 -14.71 40.96 -24.26
CA ALA A 188 -14.81 41.15 -22.81
C ALA A 188 -15.90 40.29 -22.15
N GLU A 189 -17.00 40.01 -22.85
CA GLU A 189 -18.07 39.12 -22.37
C GLU A 189 -17.55 37.69 -22.15
N ALA A 190 -16.76 37.15 -23.09
CA ALA A 190 -16.14 35.83 -22.96
C ALA A 190 -15.09 35.78 -21.83
N HIS A 191 -14.39 36.88 -21.54
CA HIS A 191 -13.51 36.98 -20.38
C HIS A 191 -14.30 36.97 -19.06
N ALA A 192 -15.38 37.76 -18.96
CA ALA A 192 -16.23 37.81 -17.78
C ALA A 192 -16.89 36.46 -17.46
N VAL A 193 -17.37 35.73 -18.49
CA VAL A 193 -17.87 34.36 -18.35
C VAL A 193 -16.76 33.41 -17.85
N ALA A 194 -15.59 33.42 -18.49
CA ALA A 194 -14.47 32.53 -18.13
C ALA A 194 -13.84 32.82 -16.74
N MET A 195 -14.13 34.00 -16.16
CA MET A 195 -13.81 34.35 -14.77
C MET A 195 -14.93 33.89 -13.82
N ALA A 196 -16.21 34.12 -14.15
CA ALA A 196 -17.34 33.63 -13.36
C ALA A 196 -17.36 32.10 -13.23
N GLU A 197 -17.11 31.39 -14.34
CA GLU A 197 -16.98 29.92 -14.40
C GLU A 197 -15.82 29.39 -13.52
N ARG A 198 -14.82 30.21 -13.20
CA ARG A 198 -13.64 29.83 -12.40
C ARG A 198 -13.66 30.36 -10.97
N GLN A 199 -14.64 31.16 -10.58
CA GLN A 199 -14.67 31.82 -9.27
C GLN A 199 -14.64 30.82 -8.09
N PHE A 200 -15.17 29.61 -8.29
CA PHE A 200 -15.13 28.53 -7.28
C PHE A 200 -13.70 28.11 -6.87
N LEU A 201 -12.69 28.35 -7.73
CA LEU A 201 -11.29 28.07 -7.40
C LEU A 201 -10.74 28.94 -6.25
N ALA A 202 -11.43 30.03 -5.89
CA ALA A 202 -11.11 30.83 -4.69
C ALA A 202 -11.54 30.16 -3.37
N GLU A 203 -12.45 29.18 -3.42
CA GLU A 203 -12.92 28.44 -2.23
C GLU A 203 -12.02 27.22 -1.92
N VAL A 204 -11.35 26.67 -2.95
CA VAL A 204 -10.44 25.52 -2.89
C VAL A 204 -9.30 25.79 -1.90
N THR A 205 -9.38 25.20 -0.70
CA THR A 205 -8.52 25.50 0.44
C THR A 205 -7.87 24.23 1.01
N HIS A 206 -6.70 23.86 0.48
CA HIS A 206 -5.93 22.71 0.94
C HIS A 206 -4.42 23.04 1.02
N PRO A 207 -3.67 22.59 2.05
CA PRO A 207 -2.24 22.92 2.19
C PRO A 207 -1.36 22.45 1.02
N GLY A 208 -1.73 21.34 0.38
CA GLY A 208 -1.06 20.81 -0.82
C GLY A 208 -1.49 21.42 -2.15
N ILE A 209 -2.23 22.54 -2.13
CA ILE A 209 -2.68 23.27 -3.32
C ILE A 209 -2.23 24.74 -3.21
N VAL A 210 -1.94 25.40 -4.32
CA VAL A 210 -1.74 26.85 -4.40
C VAL A 210 -3.03 27.59 -4.10
N LYS A 211 -3.00 28.59 -3.22
CA LYS A 211 -4.19 29.41 -2.95
C LYS A 211 -4.43 30.41 -4.08
N ILE A 212 -5.64 30.43 -4.62
CA ILE A 212 -6.13 31.56 -5.40
C ILE A 212 -6.56 32.67 -4.42
N TYR A 213 -6.21 33.91 -4.72
CA TYR A 213 -6.54 35.07 -3.88
C TYR A 213 -7.56 36.00 -4.54
N ASN A 214 -7.52 36.14 -5.85
CA ASN A 214 -8.39 37.05 -6.58
C ASN A 214 -8.42 36.72 -8.09
N PHE A 215 -9.42 37.25 -8.78
CA PHE A 215 -9.46 37.33 -10.24
C PHE A 215 -9.61 38.80 -10.63
N VAL A 216 -8.75 39.31 -11.51
CA VAL A 216 -8.73 40.73 -11.88
C VAL A 216 -8.62 40.94 -13.38
N GLU A 217 -9.20 42.03 -13.86
CA GLU A 217 -9.02 42.51 -15.23
C GLU A 217 -8.01 43.65 -15.27
N HIS A 218 -7.20 43.69 -16.33
CA HIS A 218 -6.29 44.80 -16.62
C HIS A 218 -6.44 45.24 -18.09
N PRO A 219 -6.49 46.54 -18.41
CA PRO A 219 -6.54 47.01 -19.80
C PRO A 219 -5.28 46.59 -20.56
N ARG A 220 -5.43 45.99 -21.74
CA ARG A 220 -4.31 45.68 -22.62
C ARG A 220 -3.87 46.95 -23.36
N PRO A 221 -2.57 47.31 -23.36
CA PRO A 221 -2.06 48.37 -24.24
C PRO A 221 -2.31 48.03 -25.71
N LEU A 222 -2.86 48.96 -26.48
CA LEU A 222 -2.98 48.78 -27.93
C LEU A 222 -1.60 48.82 -28.58
N ALA A 223 -1.35 47.91 -29.52
CA ALA A 223 -0.16 47.96 -30.36
C ALA A 223 -0.15 49.31 -31.13
N PRO A 224 0.97 50.05 -31.19
CA PRO A 224 1.00 51.36 -31.84
C PRO A 224 0.55 51.32 -33.31
N GLY A 225 -0.67 51.79 -33.55
CA GLY A 225 -1.31 51.80 -34.88
C GLY A 225 -2.36 50.71 -35.14
N SER A 226 -2.71 49.85 -34.18
CA SER A 226 -3.87 48.95 -34.35
C SER A 226 -5.20 49.71 -34.24
N GLN A 227 -6.22 49.25 -35.00
CA GLN A 227 -7.59 49.76 -34.96
C GLN A 227 -8.51 48.87 -34.09
N GLU A 228 -7.91 48.13 -33.16
CA GLU A 228 -8.64 47.20 -32.30
C GLU A 228 -9.43 47.96 -31.23
N VAL A 229 -10.47 47.30 -30.69
CA VAL A 229 -11.22 47.81 -29.55
C VAL A 229 -10.37 47.60 -28.28
N PRO A 230 -10.30 48.56 -27.35
CA PRO A 230 -9.64 48.35 -26.06
C PRO A 230 -10.19 47.10 -25.37
N SER A 231 -9.31 46.13 -25.11
CA SER A 231 -9.65 44.86 -24.48
C SER A 231 -9.03 44.79 -23.09
N SER A 232 -9.78 44.27 -22.11
CA SER A 232 -9.21 43.81 -20.86
C SER A 232 -8.64 42.41 -21.04
N THR A 233 -7.55 42.11 -20.32
CA THR A 233 -7.05 40.75 -20.12
C THR A 233 -7.33 40.37 -18.68
N GLY A 234 -8.01 39.23 -18.47
CA GLY A 234 -8.20 38.66 -17.14
C GLY A 234 -6.91 38.01 -16.62
N TYR A 235 -6.68 38.08 -15.31
CA TYR A 235 -5.57 37.46 -14.60
C TYR A 235 -6.07 36.73 -13.35
N ILE A 236 -5.56 35.52 -13.11
CA ILE A 236 -5.67 34.86 -11.81
C ILE A 236 -4.54 35.41 -10.92
N VAL A 237 -4.88 35.82 -9.70
CA VAL A 237 -3.92 36.20 -8.65
C VAL A 237 -3.84 35.05 -7.64
N MET A 238 -2.63 34.55 -7.40
CA MET A 238 -2.40 33.37 -6.56
C MET A 238 -1.16 33.48 -5.65
N GLU A 239 -1.06 32.57 -4.70
CA GLU A 239 0.07 32.40 -3.78
C GLU A 239 1.40 32.24 -4.53
N TYR A 240 2.41 33.06 -4.18
CA TYR A 240 3.78 32.78 -4.61
C TYR A 240 4.32 31.56 -3.86
N VAL A 241 4.62 30.49 -4.62
CA VAL A 241 5.20 29.26 -4.09
C VAL A 241 6.71 29.26 -4.37
N GLY A 242 7.51 29.53 -3.34
CA GLY A 242 8.98 29.50 -3.41
C GLY A 242 9.50 28.05 -3.41
N GLY A 243 9.80 27.50 -4.59
CA GLY A 243 10.23 26.11 -4.72
C GLY A 243 10.72 25.74 -6.13
N ARG A 244 10.91 24.44 -6.37
CA ARG A 244 11.25 23.88 -7.69
C ARG A 244 10.23 22.82 -8.09
N THR A 245 9.87 22.78 -9.37
CA THR A 245 8.97 21.76 -9.92
C THR A 245 9.66 20.41 -9.98
N LEU A 246 8.92 19.29 -9.97
CA LEU A 246 9.51 17.97 -10.19
C LEU A 246 10.28 17.91 -11.52
N ARG A 247 9.80 18.61 -12.55
CA ARG A 247 10.52 18.75 -13.83
C ARG A 247 11.89 19.43 -13.68
N GLN A 248 12.01 20.50 -12.89
CA GLN A 248 13.29 21.12 -12.57
C GLN A 248 14.19 20.19 -11.74
N ILE A 249 13.61 19.47 -10.77
CA ILE A 249 14.34 18.54 -9.89
C ILE A 249 14.95 17.36 -10.68
N MET A 250 14.28 16.92 -11.75
CA MET A 250 14.87 16.01 -12.75
C MET A 250 15.95 16.71 -13.59
N THR A 251 15.62 17.85 -14.21
CA THR A 251 16.44 18.47 -15.26
C THR A 251 17.78 19.02 -14.74
N ASP A 252 17.79 19.61 -13.54
CA ASP A 252 18.98 20.25 -12.99
C ASP A 252 19.89 19.26 -12.21
N ASN A 253 19.63 17.94 -12.31
CA ASN A 253 20.49 16.90 -11.75
C ASN A 253 21.25 16.17 -12.88
N PRO A 254 22.45 16.62 -13.28
CA PRO A 254 23.18 16.06 -14.42
C PRO A 254 23.65 14.61 -14.24
N ALA A 255 23.49 14.02 -13.04
CA ALA A 255 23.81 12.62 -12.77
C ALA A 255 22.66 11.64 -13.06
N ARG A 256 21.41 12.11 -13.30
CA ARG A 256 20.26 11.25 -13.60
C ARG A 256 19.16 11.97 -14.38
N THR A 257 18.72 11.38 -15.49
CA THR A 257 17.56 11.84 -16.29
C THR A 257 16.21 11.53 -15.64
N LYS A 258 16.19 10.57 -14.70
CA LYS A 258 15.00 10.06 -14.01
C LYS A 258 15.18 10.07 -12.50
N LEU A 259 14.06 10.08 -11.78
CA LEU A 259 14.04 9.89 -10.33
C LEU A 259 14.05 8.39 -10.00
N PRO A 260 14.77 7.95 -8.94
CA PRO A 260 14.56 6.64 -8.37
C PRO A 260 13.10 6.47 -7.95
N VAL A 261 12.55 5.27 -8.13
CA VAL A 261 11.11 5.00 -7.96
C VAL A 261 10.62 5.38 -6.57
N GLN A 262 11.40 5.10 -5.53
CA GLN A 262 11.10 5.47 -4.15
C GLN A 262 11.02 6.99 -3.93
N GLU A 263 11.81 7.80 -4.65
CA GLU A 263 11.68 9.27 -4.59
C GLU A 263 10.40 9.74 -5.29
N ALA A 264 10.13 9.22 -6.48
CA ALA A 264 8.95 9.58 -7.28
C ALA A 264 7.64 9.23 -6.55
N ILE A 265 7.53 8.03 -5.99
CA ILE A 265 6.38 7.64 -5.17
C ILE A 265 6.26 8.53 -3.92
N ALA A 266 7.37 8.83 -3.24
CA ALA A 266 7.32 9.66 -2.04
C ALA A 266 6.90 11.11 -2.31
N TYR A 267 7.17 11.66 -3.50
CA TYR A 267 6.58 12.94 -3.94
C TYR A 267 5.08 12.82 -4.23
N LEU A 268 4.66 11.80 -4.98
CA LEU A 268 3.25 11.63 -5.36
C LEU A 268 2.35 11.32 -4.15
N LEU A 269 2.83 10.57 -3.16
CA LEU A 269 2.13 10.32 -1.90
C LEU A 269 1.76 11.61 -1.12
N GLU A 270 2.52 12.70 -1.28
CA GLU A 270 2.19 13.99 -0.65
C GLU A 270 1.24 14.83 -1.52
N VAL A 271 1.01 14.42 -2.78
CA VAL A 271 0.01 15.00 -3.70
C VAL A 271 -1.35 14.30 -3.58
N MET A 272 -1.40 12.99 -3.31
CA MET A 272 -2.66 12.24 -3.26
C MET A 272 -3.75 12.85 -2.35
N PRO A 273 -3.44 13.40 -1.15
CA PRO A 273 -4.46 14.05 -0.31
C PRO A 273 -5.08 15.30 -0.94
N ALA A 274 -4.35 16.01 -1.80
CA ALA A 274 -4.87 17.16 -2.54
C ALA A 274 -5.88 16.73 -3.62
N LEU A 275 -5.63 15.58 -4.28
CA LEU A 275 -6.56 14.98 -5.23
C LEU A 275 -7.80 14.44 -4.52
N ALA A 276 -7.62 13.70 -3.42
CA ALA A 276 -8.71 13.19 -2.58
C ALA A 276 -9.62 14.34 -2.09
N TYR A 277 -9.04 15.46 -1.67
CA TYR A 277 -9.79 16.67 -1.32
C TYR A 277 -10.61 17.21 -2.50
N LEU A 278 -10.02 17.40 -3.68
CA LEU A 278 -10.75 17.87 -4.87
C LEU A 278 -11.89 16.92 -5.24
N HIS A 279 -11.64 15.61 -5.25
CA HIS A 279 -12.65 14.57 -5.51
C HIS A 279 -13.79 14.63 -4.48
N SER A 280 -13.49 14.87 -3.21
CA SER A 280 -14.50 14.98 -2.13
C SER A 280 -15.42 16.21 -2.25
N ILE A 281 -15.02 17.23 -3.02
CA ILE A 281 -15.84 18.42 -3.30
C ILE A 281 -16.35 18.46 -4.77
N GLY A 282 -16.31 17.34 -5.47
CA GLY A 282 -16.88 17.21 -6.81
C GLY A 282 -16.01 17.77 -7.95
N LEU A 283 -14.71 17.95 -7.74
CA LEU A 283 -13.77 18.53 -8.71
C LEU A 283 -12.71 17.51 -9.19
N ALA A 284 -12.23 17.67 -10.42
CA ALA A 284 -11.07 16.96 -10.97
C ALA A 284 -9.90 17.92 -11.25
N TYR A 285 -8.67 17.41 -11.23
CA TYR A 285 -7.45 18.20 -11.45
C TYR A 285 -7.02 18.28 -12.93
N ASN A 286 -7.26 17.22 -13.71
CA ASN A 286 -7.11 17.09 -15.17
C ASN A 286 -5.69 17.24 -15.77
N ASP A 287 -4.77 17.94 -15.11
CA ASP A 287 -3.45 18.31 -15.67
C ASP A 287 -2.30 17.97 -14.70
N LEU A 288 -2.34 16.80 -14.06
CA LEU A 288 -1.21 16.34 -13.23
C LEU A 288 -0.02 15.92 -14.11
N LYS A 289 1.12 16.56 -13.85
CA LYS A 289 2.41 16.35 -14.53
C LYS A 289 3.57 16.91 -13.70
N PRO A 290 4.83 16.51 -13.95
CA PRO A 290 6.00 16.98 -13.20
C PRO A 290 6.22 18.50 -13.20
N GLU A 291 5.68 19.22 -14.18
CA GLU A 291 5.72 20.68 -14.26
C GLU A 291 4.77 21.36 -13.26
N ASN A 292 3.65 20.72 -12.90
CA ASN A 292 2.59 21.30 -12.06
C ASN A 292 2.70 20.92 -10.57
N VAL A 293 3.62 20.02 -10.22
CA VAL A 293 3.94 19.67 -8.82
C VAL A 293 5.21 20.42 -8.40
N MET A 294 5.07 21.34 -7.45
CA MET A 294 6.18 22.11 -6.90
C MET A 294 6.54 21.67 -5.48
N VAL A 295 7.83 21.52 -5.24
CA VAL A 295 8.42 21.13 -3.94
C VAL A 295 9.07 22.36 -3.33
N THR A 296 8.66 22.73 -2.12
CA THR A 296 9.28 23.80 -1.32
C THR A 296 10.11 23.21 -0.19
N GLN A 297 10.72 24.07 0.64
CA GLN A 297 11.51 23.65 1.80
C GLN A 297 10.76 22.70 2.74
N ASP A 298 9.45 22.92 2.97
CA ASP A 298 8.65 22.20 3.97
C ASP A 298 7.29 21.68 3.46
N GLN A 299 6.85 22.03 2.23
CA GLN A 299 5.59 21.54 1.63
C GLN A 299 5.78 21.03 0.19
N ILE A 300 4.76 20.36 -0.35
CA ILE A 300 4.60 20.04 -1.77
C ILE A 300 3.23 20.58 -2.18
N LYS A 301 3.15 21.26 -3.33
CA LYS A 301 1.94 21.96 -3.80
C LYS A 301 1.67 21.70 -5.28
N LEU A 302 0.39 21.52 -5.61
CA LEU A 302 -0.12 21.68 -6.97
C LEU A 302 -0.22 23.19 -7.29
N ILE A 303 0.40 23.64 -8.38
CA ILE A 303 0.58 25.08 -8.68
C ILE A 303 -0.21 25.62 -9.88
N ASP A 304 -0.95 24.77 -10.60
CA ASP A 304 -1.78 25.21 -11.72
C ASP A 304 -3.20 24.68 -11.57
N LEU A 305 -4.19 25.57 -11.43
CA LEU A 305 -5.62 25.22 -11.36
C LEU A 305 -6.37 25.56 -12.65
N GLY A 306 -5.69 25.98 -13.72
CA GLY A 306 -6.33 26.44 -14.95
C GLY A 306 -7.16 25.38 -15.70
N ALA A 307 -6.91 24.10 -15.40
CA ALA A 307 -7.61 22.93 -15.94
C ALA A 307 -8.59 22.26 -14.93
N VAL A 308 -8.69 22.77 -13.70
CA VAL A 308 -9.61 22.22 -12.68
C VAL A 308 -11.06 22.49 -13.10
N SER A 309 -11.89 21.47 -13.03
CA SER A 309 -13.30 21.48 -13.43
C SER A 309 -14.15 20.70 -12.43
N GLN A 310 -15.47 20.75 -12.60
CA GLN A 310 -16.37 19.78 -11.98
C GLN A 310 -16.16 18.39 -12.61
N LEU A 311 -16.53 17.34 -11.86
CA LEU A 311 -16.65 15.98 -12.38
C LEU A 311 -17.79 15.90 -13.40
N GLU A 312 -17.62 15.05 -14.42
CA GLU A 312 -18.59 14.81 -15.51
C GLU A 312 -18.96 16.05 -16.34
N ASP A 313 -18.17 17.14 -16.24
CA ASP A 313 -18.32 18.35 -17.04
C ASP A 313 -17.86 18.15 -18.50
N TYR A 314 -18.78 18.29 -19.45
CA TYR A 314 -18.54 18.17 -20.89
C TYR A 314 -18.15 19.50 -21.57
N GLY A 315 -17.78 20.53 -20.80
CA GLY A 315 -17.29 21.82 -21.29
C GLY A 315 -15.88 21.78 -21.90
N TYR A 316 -15.06 22.78 -21.57
CA TYR A 316 -13.70 22.88 -22.13
C TYR A 316 -12.74 21.88 -21.46
N LEU A 317 -12.58 20.70 -22.06
CA LEU A 317 -11.69 19.64 -21.59
C LEU A 317 -10.19 20.01 -21.73
N TYR A 318 -9.65 20.67 -20.71
CA TYR A 318 -8.22 20.98 -20.61
C TYR A 318 -7.38 19.78 -20.14
N GLY A 319 -6.11 19.73 -20.53
CA GLY A 319 -5.14 18.71 -20.10
C GLY A 319 -3.94 18.62 -21.04
N THR A 320 -2.87 17.94 -20.62
CA THR A 320 -1.65 17.77 -21.44
C THR A 320 -1.66 16.42 -22.18
N ALA A 321 -1.54 16.47 -23.51
CA ALA A 321 -1.43 15.28 -24.35
C ALA A 321 -0.22 14.40 -23.95
N GLY A 322 -0.45 13.08 -23.85
CA GLY A 322 0.51 12.12 -23.30
C GLY A 322 0.46 11.95 -21.77
N TYR A 323 -0.34 12.76 -21.06
CA TYR A 323 -0.71 12.55 -19.64
C TYR A 323 -2.22 12.36 -19.43
N GLN A 324 -3.05 13.09 -20.18
CA GLN A 324 -4.51 13.07 -20.10
C GLN A 324 -5.09 11.69 -20.46
N ALA A 325 -6.19 11.29 -19.79
CA ALA A 325 -6.83 10.00 -20.00
C ALA A 325 -7.55 9.90 -21.37
N PRO A 326 -7.46 8.76 -22.08
CA PRO A 326 -7.97 8.64 -23.45
C PRO A 326 -9.51 8.74 -23.55
N GLU A 327 -10.23 8.39 -22.48
CA GLU A 327 -11.70 8.38 -22.43
C GLU A 327 -12.32 9.69 -21.93
N ILE A 328 -11.52 10.72 -21.59
CA ILE A 328 -12.02 11.99 -21.05
C ILE A 328 -13.00 12.69 -22.03
N VAL A 329 -12.77 12.55 -23.33
CA VAL A 329 -13.66 13.08 -24.40
C VAL A 329 -15.02 12.37 -24.50
N ARG A 330 -15.19 11.24 -23.79
CA ARG A 330 -16.42 10.44 -23.74
C ARG A 330 -17.10 10.48 -22.37
N THR A 331 -16.34 10.71 -21.30
CA THR A 331 -16.79 10.60 -19.90
C THR A 331 -16.78 11.93 -19.15
N GLY A 332 -16.18 12.97 -19.73
CA GLY A 332 -15.79 14.16 -18.99
C GLY A 332 -14.65 13.87 -17.99
N PRO A 333 -14.31 14.86 -17.17
CA PRO A 333 -13.39 14.74 -16.04
C PRO A 333 -13.93 13.77 -14.99
N THR A 334 -13.13 12.79 -14.57
CA THR A 334 -13.51 11.80 -13.55
C THR A 334 -12.37 11.53 -12.56
N VAL A 335 -12.70 10.95 -11.41
CA VAL A 335 -11.68 10.41 -10.47
C VAL A 335 -10.74 9.44 -11.20
N ALA A 336 -11.30 8.59 -12.07
CA ALA A 336 -10.53 7.64 -12.87
C ALA A 336 -9.59 8.33 -13.89
N SER A 337 -9.95 9.49 -14.46
CA SER A 337 -9.05 10.24 -15.35
C SER A 337 -7.90 10.90 -14.59
N ASP A 338 -8.14 11.42 -13.38
CA ASP A 338 -7.07 11.91 -12.51
C ASP A 338 -6.11 10.77 -12.10
N ILE A 339 -6.63 9.59 -11.74
CA ILE A 339 -5.80 8.41 -11.43
C ILE A 339 -4.92 7.99 -12.63
N PHE A 340 -5.40 8.14 -13.86
CA PHE A 340 -4.58 7.95 -15.06
C PHE A 340 -3.44 8.98 -15.13
N THR A 341 -3.72 10.26 -14.87
CA THR A 341 -2.65 11.29 -14.84
C THR A 341 -1.63 11.06 -13.71
N VAL A 342 -2.01 10.46 -12.57
CA VAL A 342 -1.08 9.99 -11.52
C VAL A 342 -0.17 8.90 -12.07
N GLY A 343 -0.72 7.86 -12.70
CA GLY A 343 0.07 6.79 -13.32
C GLY A 343 1.02 7.30 -14.42
N ARG A 344 0.54 8.20 -15.29
CA ARG A 344 1.36 8.84 -16.33
C ARG A 344 2.47 9.72 -15.76
N THR A 345 2.17 10.54 -14.76
CA THR A 345 3.17 11.37 -14.06
C THR A 345 4.25 10.48 -13.47
N LEU A 346 3.86 9.45 -12.71
CA LEU A 346 4.79 8.53 -12.06
C LEU A 346 5.67 7.79 -13.06
N ALA A 347 5.09 7.31 -14.18
CA ALA A 347 5.84 6.69 -15.27
C ALA A 347 6.84 7.66 -15.95
N VAL A 348 6.48 8.92 -16.20
CA VAL A 348 7.39 9.92 -16.80
C VAL A 348 8.54 10.28 -15.85
N LEU A 349 8.31 10.29 -14.53
CA LEU A 349 9.34 10.55 -13.52
C LEU A 349 10.41 9.43 -13.47
N THR A 350 10.02 8.17 -13.68
CA THR A 350 10.88 6.99 -13.42
C THR A 350 11.36 6.25 -14.68
N LEU A 351 10.62 6.28 -15.79
CA LEU A 351 10.88 5.50 -17.00
C LEU A 351 11.30 6.39 -18.17
N GLU A 352 12.20 5.91 -19.03
CA GLU A 352 12.49 6.57 -20.30
C GLU A 352 11.38 6.29 -21.32
N ILE A 353 10.45 7.24 -21.45
CA ILE A 353 9.33 7.21 -22.39
C ILE A 353 9.68 8.09 -23.59
N ALA A 354 9.52 7.54 -24.80
CA ALA A 354 9.75 8.26 -26.04
C ALA A 354 8.86 9.51 -26.17
N SER A 355 9.34 10.53 -26.87
CA SER A 355 8.58 11.75 -27.16
C SER A 355 8.57 12.04 -28.66
N GLU A 356 7.36 12.25 -29.18
CA GLU A 356 7.11 12.66 -30.55
C GLU A 356 6.49 14.06 -30.55
N HIS A 357 6.97 14.97 -31.39
CA HIS A 357 6.39 16.31 -31.55
C HIS A 357 6.22 17.11 -30.23
N GLY A 358 6.99 16.78 -29.18
CA GLY A 358 6.94 17.42 -27.87
C GLY A 358 5.93 16.84 -26.86
N ARG A 359 5.15 15.80 -27.23
CA ARG A 359 4.34 15.00 -26.29
C ARG A 359 5.02 13.67 -25.99
N TYR A 360 4.72 13.04 -24.85
CA TYR A 360 5.11 11.64 -24.62
C TYR A 360 4.20 10.70 -25.42
N VAL A 361 4.73 9.55 -25.84
CA VAL A 361 3.92 8.49 -26.46
C VAL A 361 2.96 7.86 -25.44
N ASP A 362 1.81 7.43 -25.92
CA ASP A 362 0.78 6.79 -25.10
C ASP A 362 1.19 5.36 -24.70
N GLY A 363 0.68 4.85 -23.58
CA GLY A 363 1.09 3.55 -23.02
C GLY A 363 2.45 3.58 -22.30
N ILE A 364 2.87 2.43 -21.76
CA ILE A 364 4.06 2.29 -20.91
C ILE A 364 5.03 1.28 -21.57
N PRO A 365 6.34 1.55 -21.65
CA PRO A 365 7.31 0.60 -22.17
C PRO A 365 7.44 -0.61 -21.24
N GLU A 366 6.93 -1.77 -21.67
CA GLU A 366 6.89 -3.00 -20.87
C GLU A 366 8.26 -3.66 -20.67
N ASP A 367 9.20 -3.36 -21.57
CA ASP A 367 10.59 -3.83 -21.58
C ASP A 367 11.51 -3.00 -20.68
N ALA A 368 11.03 -1.90 -20.08
CA ALA A 368 11.83 -1.02 -19.24
C ALA A 368 12.42 -1.76 -18.02
N PRO A 369 13.76 -1.75 -17.80
CA PRO A 369 14.40 -2.54 -16.74
C PRO A 369 13.86 -2.31 -15.33
N VAL A 370 13.45 -1.08 -15.02
CA VAL A 370 12.82 -0.69 -13.74
C VAL A 370 11.53 -1.48 -13.46
N LEU A 371 10.79 -1.87 -14.51
CA LEU A 371 9.55 -2.65 -14.39
C LEU A 371 9.82 -4.15 -14.24
N GLN A 372 10.97 -4.62 -14.73
CA GLN A 372 11.44 -5.99 -14.51
C GLN A 372 12.00 -6.16 -13.09
N GLU A 373 12.71 -5.15 -12.58
CA GLU A 373 13.24 -5.10 -11.20
C GLU A 373 12.12 -4.97 -10.14
N TYR A 374 11.05 -4.23 -10.44
CA TYR A 374 9.94 -3.95 -9.53
C TYR A 374 8.59 -4.33 -10.16
N GLN A 375 8.32 -5.62 -10.31
CA GLN A 375 7.12 -6.13 -10.99
C GLN A 375 5.79 -5.64 -10.37
N PHE A 376 5.74 -5.46 -9.05
CA PHE A 376 4.58 -4.90 -8.35
C PHE A 376 4.37 -3.41 -8.68
N PHE A 377 5.43 -2.64 -8.94
CA PHE A 377 5.34 -1.27 -9.45
C PHE A 377 4.85 -1.25 -10.90
N ALA A 378 5.26 -2.22 -11.72
CA ALA A 378 4.71 -2.41 -13.07
C ALA A 378 3.19 -2.70 -13.04
N ARG A 379 2.71 -3.56 -12.13
CA ARG A 379 1.27 -3.79 -11.91
C ARG A 379 0.55 -2.52 -11.48
N LEU A 380 1.10 -1.75 -10.53
CA LEU A 380 0.52 -0.48 -10.08
C LEU A 380 0.39 0.52 -11.22
N LEU A 381 1.44 0.69 -12.04
CA LEU A 381 1.39 1.58 -13.20
C LEU A 381 0.36 1.10 -14.23
N ARG A 382 0.34 -0.20 -14.57
CA ARG A 382 -0.65 -0.78 -15.50
C ARG A 382 -2.09 -0.56 -15.02
N ARG A 383 -2.38 -0.74 -13.72
CA ARG A 383 -3.72 -0.47 -13.16
C ARG A 383 -4.05 1.03 -13.17
N ALA A 384 -3.10 1.90 -12.81
CA ALA A 384 -3.33 3.34 -12.85
C ALA A 384 -3.62 3.84 -14.28
N THR A 385 -2.89 3.34 -15.28
CA THR A 385 -3.05 3.75 -16.68
C THR A 385 -3.86 2.77 -17.54
N ALA A 386 -4.79 2.01 -16.94
CA ALA A 386 -5.64 1.09 -17.68
C ALA A 386 -6.51 1.84 -18.70
N ALA A 387 -6.71 1.27 -19.90
CA ALA A 387 -7.49 1.94 -20.96
C ALA A 387 -8.98 2.05 -20.61
N ASP A 388 -9.52 1.06 -19.90
CA ASP A 388 -10.82 1.14 -19.23
C ASP A 388 -10.68 1.89 -17.88
N PRO A 389 -11.50 2.92 -17.60
CA PRO A 389 -11.51 3.60 -16.31
C PRO A 389 -11.98 2.72 -15.14
N LEU A 390 -12.86 1.74 -15.35
CA LEU A 390 -13.43 0.91 -14.27
C LEU A 390 -12.40 -0.05 -13.64
N THR A 391 -11.37 -0.42 -14.42
CA THR A 391 -10.23 -1.23 -13.97
C THR A 391 -9.28 -0.47 -13.03
N ARG A 392 -9.29 0.88 -13.05
CA ARG A 392 -8.35 1.73 -12.27
C ARG A 392 -8.64 1.70 -10.77
N PHE A 393 -7.81 2.38 -9.97
CA PHE A 393 -8.10 2.64 -8.55
C PHE A 393 -9.36 3.50 -8.42
N ARG A 394 -10.26 3.17 -7.50
CA ARG A 394 -11.58 3.81 -7.34
C ARG A 394 -11.49 5.19 -6.70
N SER A 395 -10.43 5.45 -5.92
CA SER A 395 -10.17 6.75 -5.28
C SER A 395 -8.67 7.06 -5.21
N ALA A 396 -8.37 8.34 -4.95
CA ALA A 396 -7.02 8.79 -4.63
C ALA A 396 -6.44 8.09 -3.38
N ASP A 397 -7.27 7.78 -2.38
CA ASP A 397 -6.84 7.09 -1.16
C ASP A 397 -6.53 5.59 -1.39
N GLU A 398 -7.29 4.90 -2.24
CA GLU A 398 -6.98 3.52 -2.65
C GLU A 398 -5.61 3.49 -3.34
N ALA A 399 -5.39 4.39 -4.31
CA ALA A 399 -4.11 4.53 -5.00
C ALA A 399 -2.97 4.94 -4.04
N ALA A 400 -3.21 5.82 -3.07
CA ALA A 400 -2.23 6.22 -2.07
C ALA A 400 -1.83 5.05 -1.16
N SER A 401 -2.79 4.22 -0.74
CA SER A 401 -2.51 3.02 0.06
C SER A 401 -1.65 2.03 -0.72
N GLN A 402 -2.01 1.74 -1.98
CA GLN A 402 -1.23 0.82 -2.82
C GLN A 402 0.15 1.38 -3.18
N LEU A 403 0.29 2.69 -3.39
CA LEU A 403 1.59 3.37 -3.54
C LEU A 403 2.46 3.24 -2.28
N SER A 404 1.87 3.35 -1.08
CA SER A 404 2.58 3.17 0.19
C SER A 404 3.07 1.73 0.39
N GLY A 405 2.27 0.72 0.03
CA GLY A 405 2.68 -0.69 0.02
C GLY A 405 3.85 -0.95 -0.95
N VAL A 406 3.70 -0.53 -2.21
CA VAL A 406 4.76 -0.62 -3.22
C VAL A 406 6.05 0.10 -2.78
N LEU A 407 5.96 1.29 -2.16
CA LEU A 407 7.13 1.99 -1.64
C LEU A 407 7.91 1.17 -0.60
N ARG A 408 7.18 0.45 0.28
CA ARG A 408 7.78 -0.39 1.33
C ARG A 408 8.46 -1.62 0.75
N GLU A 409 7.89 -2.22 -0.28
CA GLU A 409 8.49 -3.36 -0.99
C GLU A 409 9.80 -2.93 -1.68
N ILE A 410 9.81 -1.79 -2.39
CA ILE A 410 11.04 -1.21 -3.00
C ILE A 410 12.12 -0.98 -1.94
N LEU A 411 11.77 -0.30 -0.83
CA LEU A 411 12.75 0.00 0.21
C LEU A 411 13.25 -1.27 0.91
N SER A 412 12.41 -2.29 1.09
CA SER A 412 12.82 -3.57 1.69
C SER A 412 13.73 -4.36 0.74
N GLN A 413 13.52 -4.27 -0.56
CA GLN A 413 14.39 -4.83 -1.61
C GLN A 413 15.73 -4.09 -1.72
N GLN A 414 15.74 -2.76 -1.58
CA GLN A 414 16.94 -1.91 -1.70
C GLN A 414 17.83 -1.89 -0.44
N THR A 415 17.24 -1.99 0.75
CA THR A 415 17.97 -1.88 2.03
C THR A 415 18.23 -3.23 2.70
N GLY A 416 17.37 -4.23 2.47
CA GLY A 416 17.32 -5.48 3.23
C GLY A 416 16.60 -5.36 4.59
N ASP A 417 16.29 -4.15 5.07
CA ASP A 417 15.47 -3.92 6.25
C ASP A 417 13.98 -4.15 5.96
N SER A 418 13.20 -4.45 7.00
CA SER A 418 11.76 -4.72 6.88
C SER A 418 10.96 -3.44 7.17
N HIS A 419 10.04 -3.09 6.27
CA HIS A 419 9.21 -1.89 6.36
C HIS A 419 7.70 -2.21 6.50
N PRO A 420 7.27 -2.94 7.56
CA PRO A 420 5.92 -3.45 7.70
C PRO A 420 4.86 -2.35 7.90
N SER A 421 3.63 -2.65 7.49
CA SER A 421 2.45 -1.81 7.69
C SER A 421 1.18 -2.65 7.82
N LEU A 422 0.23 -2.17 8.62
CA LEU A 422 -1.14 -2.65 8.58
C LEU A 422 -1.75 -2.30 7.22
N SER A 423 -2.42 -3.27 6.60
CA SER A 423 -3.21 -3.05 5.39
C SER A 423 -4.46 -2.21 5.69
N SER A 424 -4.93 -1.45 4.70
CA SER A 424 -6.21 -0.74 4.74
C SER A 424 -7.37 -1.55 4.15
N VAL A 425 -7.09 -2.72 3.54
CA VAL A 425 -8.07 -3.55 2.83
C VAL A 425 -8.04 -5.04 3.22
N PHE A 426 -7.03 -5.50 3.96
CA PHE A 426 -6.94 -6.84 4.55
C PHE A 426 -6.72 -6.83 6.05
N SER A 427 -7.12 -7.91 6.74
CA SER A 427 -6.69 -8.19 8.11
C SER A 427 -5.19 -8.52 8.19
N PRO A 428 -4.60 -8.54 9.40
CA PRO A 428 -3.38 -9.30 9.66
C PRO A 428 -3.56 -10.80 9.33
N GLN A 429 -2.44 -11.54 9.24
CA GLN A 429 -2.45 -12.99 9.11
C GLN A 429 -3.15 -13.62 10.35
N ARG A 430 -4.08 -14.56 10.15
CA ARG A 430 -4.99 -15.04 11.20
C ARG A 430 -4.36 -16.12 12.10
N THR A 431 -3.62 -17.03 11.48
CA THR A 431 -2.69 -17.96 12.13
C THR A 431 -1.58 -18.29 11.13
N THR A 432 -0.76 -19.29 11.38
CA THR A 432 0.39 -19.66 10.54
C THR A 432 0.21 -21.03 9.90
N PHE A 433 0.35 -21.09 8.57
CA PHE A 433 0.61 -22.31 7.81
C PHE A 433 2.12 -22.51 7.61
N GLY A 434 2.57 -23.69 7.19
CA GLY A 434 3.96 -23.90 6.79
C GLY A 434 4.96 -23.98 7.94
N THR A 435 4.53 -23.92 9.21
CA THR A 435 5.43 -23.83 10.37
C THR A 435 5.77 -25.15 11.06
N ASP A 436 4.93 -26.18 10.96
CA ASP A 436 5.14 -27.45 11.70
C ASP A 436 5.60 -28.60 10.79
N GLU A 437 5.36 -28.51 9.48
CA GLU A 437 5.31 -29.61 8.53
C GLU A 437 6.61 -30.43 8.44
N GLN A 438 7.79 -29.79 8.50
CA GLN A 438 9.07 -30.50 8.58
C GLN A 438 9.29 -31.13 9.97
N VAL A 439 8.98 -30.42 11.05
CA VAL A 439 9.27 -30.86 12.42
C VAL A 439 8.29 -31.94 12.88
N ALA A 440 7.05 -31.92 12.39
CA ALA A 440 6.05 -32.96 12.60
C ALA A 440 6.52 -34.33 12.13
N VAL A 441 7.41 -34.42 11.11
CA VAL A 441 7.98 -35.70 10.66
C VAL A 441 8.67 -36.44 11.81
N THR A 442 9.30 -35.73 12.76
CA THR A 442 9.97 -36.37 13.89
C THR A 442 9.01 -36.92 14.96
N ASP A 443 7.73 -36.52 14.96
CA ASP A 443 6.73 -37.08 15.90
C ASP A 443 6.41 -38.56 15.63
N VAL A 444 6.92 -39.15 14.53
CA VAL A 444 7.00 -40.61 14.34
C VAL A 444 7.69 -41.30 15.53
N TYR A 445 8.66 -40.63 16.18
CA TYR A 445 9.31 -41.13 17.40
C TYR A 445 8.38 -41.13 18.63
N ILE A 446 7.23 -40.45 18.62
CA ILE A 446 6.27 -40.38 19.73
C ILE A 446 5.06 -41.30 19.56
N ASP A 447 4.52 -41.41 18.34
CA ASP A 447 3.28 -42.16 18.06
C ASP A 447 3.38 -43.26 16.99
N GLY A 448 4.54 -43.43 16.36
CA GLY A 448 4.79 -44.44 15.32
C GLY A 448 4.13 -44.14 13.97
N ARG A 449 3.60 -42.93 13.75
CA ARG A 449 2.96 -42.54 12.49
C ARG A 449 3.95 -41.79 11.61
N HIS A 450 4.30 -42.39 10.48
CA HIS A 450 5.01 -41.68 9.42
C HIS A 450 4.15 -40.52 8.90
N ARG A 451 4.81 -39.38 8.68
CA ARG A 451 4.23 -38.15 8.13
C ARG A 451 5.12 -37.70 6.98
N VAL A 452 4.55 -36.98 6.02
CA VAL A 452 5.30 -36.36 4.93
C VAL A 452 5.21 -34.85 5.12
N ALA A 453 6.33 -34.14 5.00
CA ALA A 453 6.36 -32.68 5.09
C ALA A 453 5.73 -32.07 3.82
N ARG A 454 4.40 -31.90 3.84
CA ARG A 454 3.59 -31.30 2.78
C ARG A 454 2.61 -30.31 3.37
N LEU A 455 2.32 -29.25 2.63
CA LEU A 455 1.41 -28.19 3.03
C LEU A 455 -0.05 -28.63 2.82
N ASP A 456 -0.93 -28.41 3.80
CA ASP A 456 -2.38 -28.64 3.63
C ASP A 456 -3.08 -27.32 3.23
N PRO A 457 -3.87 -27.28 2.15
CA PRO A 457 -4.63 -26.09 1.78
C PRO A 457 -5.62 -25.62 2.86
N ARG A 458 -6.09 -26.50 3.77
CA ARG A 458 -6.95 -26.10 4.89
C ARG A 458 -6.22 -25.19 5.88
N ASP A 459 -4.96 -25.51 6.19
CA ASP A 459 -4.13 -24.69 7.08
C ASP A 459 -3.78 -23.35 6.42
N VAL A 460 -3.56 -23.33 5.10
CA VAL A 460 -3.38 -22.08 4.33
C VAL A 460 -4.63 -21.21 4.41
N VAL A 461 -5.82 -21.75 4.10
CA VAL A 461 -7.11 -21.01 4.13
C VAL A 461 -7.41 -20.45 5.53
N ALA A 462 -7.20 -21.25 6.58
CA ALA A 462 -7.38 -20.81 7.97
C ALA A 462 -6.39 -19.70 8.38
N ALA A 463 -5.18 -19.72 7.83
CA ALA A 463 -4.12 -18.76 8.14
C ALA A 463 -4.19 -17.45 7.33
N LEU A 464 -4.66 -17.49 6.08
CA LEU A 464 -4.66 -16.34 5.18
C LEU A 464 -5.43 -15.13 5.76
N PRO A 465 -4.99 -13.90 5.45
CA PRO A 465 -5.76 -12.68 5.70
C PRO A 465 -7.18 -12.75 5.10
N VAL A 466 -8.09 -11.94 5.65
CA VAL A 466 -9.44 -11.75 5.09
C VAL A 466 -9.61 -10.31 4.63
N PRO A 467 -10.36 -10.03 3.54
CA PRO A 467 -10.73 -8.68 3.16
C PRO A 467 -11.44 -7.96 4.31
N LEU A 468 -11.18 -6.66 4.45
CA LEU A 468 -11.93 -5.80 5.36
C LEU A 468 -13.27 -5.42 4.74
N ILE A 469 -14.31 -5.45 5.59
CA ILE A 469 -15.70 -5.18 5.26
C ILE A 469 -15.82 -3.78 4.67
N ASP A 470 -16.59 -3.64 3.58
CA ASP A 470 -16.93 -2.33 3.06
C ASP A 470 -17.89 -1.58 3.99
N THR A 471 -17.43 -0.50 4.61
CA THR A 471 -18.27 0.30 5.52
C THR A 471 -19.36 1.10 4.79
N SER A 472 -19.39 1.05 3.46
CA SER A 472 -20.45 1.66 2.63
C SER A 472 -21.60 0.69 2.28
N ASP A 473 -21.42 -0.62 2.48
CA ASP A 473 -22.46 -1.62 2.23
C ASP A 473 -23.62 -1.52 3.27
N PRO A 474 -24.90 -1.60 2.85
CA PRO A 474 -26.06 -1.52 3.75
C PRO A 474 -26.04 -2.49 4.93
N SER A 475 -25.41 -3.66 4.78
CA SER A 475 -25.29 -4.69 5.82
C SER A 475 -24.10 -4.50 6.76
N ALA A 476 -23.21 -3.51 6.53
CA ALA A 476 -21.95 -3.37 7.26
C ALA A 476 -22.12 -3.32 8.78
N GLN A 477 -23.19 -2.67 9.29
CA GLN A 477 -23.46 -2.60 10.74
C GLN A 477 -23.88 -3.95 11.33
N LEU A 478 -24.70 -4.72 10.61
CA LEU A 478 -25.10 -6.08 11.00
C LEU A 478 -23.88 -7.02 11.01
N ILE A 479 -23.08 -6.96 9.95
CA ILE A 479 -21.89 -7.80 9.78
C ILE A 479 -20.86 -7.47 10.87
N ALA A 480 -20.63 -6.19 11.18
CA ALA A 480 -19.71 -5.75 12.22
C ALA A 480 -20.05 -6.36 13.60
N ALA A 481 -21.33 -6.53 13.93
CA ALA A 481 -21.75 -7.18 15.17
C ALA A 481 -21.44 -8.70 15.20
N ALA A 482 -21.30 -9.35 14.03
CA ALA A 482 -20.99 -10.78 13.90
C ALA A 482 -19.50 -11.09 13.73
N VAL A 483 -18.60 -10.09 13.64
CA VAL A 483 -17.15 -10.28 13.40
C VAL A 483 -16.45 -11.14 14.47
N HIS A 484 -17.02 -11.24 15.67
CA HIS A 484 -16.50 -12.03 16.79
C HIS A 484 -17.31 -13.29 17.12
N SER A 485 -18.29 -13.64 16.29
CA SER A 485 -19.14 -14.82 16.45
C SER A 485 -18.47 -16.07 15.85
N GLU A 486 -18.80 -17.26 16.40
CA GLU A 486 -18.42 -18.54 15.78
C GLU A 486 -19.06 -18.67 14.39
N PRO A 487 -18.44 -19.34 13.40
CA PRO A 487 -18.95 -19.35 12.01
C PRO A 487 -20.42 -19.78 11.88
N HIS A 488 -20.86 -20.80 12.63
CA HIS A 488 -22.27 -21.21 12.68
C HIS A 488 -23.20 -20.09 13.18
N GLN A 489 -22.81 -19.35 14.22
CA GLN A 489 -23.60 -18.23 14.76
C GLN A 489 -23.68 -17.06 13.76
N THR A 490 -22.64 -16.85 12.97
CA THR A 490 -22.63 -15.88 11.86
C THR A 490 -23.62 -16.29 10.76
N LEU A 491 -23.64 -17.58 10.37
CA LEU A 491 -24.62 -18.10 9.42
C LEU A 491 -26.07 -17.96 9.94
N ASP A 492 -26.33 -18.35 11.18
CA ASP A 492 -27.65 -18.19 11.81
C ASP A 492 -28.09 -16.72 11.88
N SER A 493 -27.17 -15.81 12.19
CA SER A 493 -27.44 -14.36 12.27
C SER A 493 -27.77 -13.75 10.91
N LEU A 494 -27.00 -14.10 9.87
CA LEU A 494 -27.25 -13.65 8.49
C LEU A 494 -28.55 -14.22 7.94
N ARG A 495 -28.84 -15.50 8.23
CA ARG A 495 -30.10 -16.15 7.89
C ARG A 495 -31.29 -15.43 8.53
N LEU A 496 -31.25 -15.20 9.85
CA LEU A 496 -32.30 -14.52 10.58
C LEU A 496 -32.51 -13.08 10.08
N ALA A 497 -31.44 -12.37 9.69
CA ALA A 497 -31.56 -11.04 9.11
C ALA A 497 -32.28 -11.06 7.74
N ARG A 498 -31.99 -12.04 6.88
CA ARG A 498 -32.69 -12.22 5.59
C ARG A 498 -34.16 -12.62 5.78
N GLU A 499 -34.44 -13.53 6.70
CA GLU A 499 -35.82 -13.91 7.06
C GLU A 499 -36.63 -12.70 7.61
N ASN A 500 -35.97 -11.75 8.30
CA ASN A 500 -36.55 -10.48 8.73
C ASN A 500 -36.56 -9.36 7.66
N GLY A 501 -36.09 -9.63 6.43
CA GLY A 501 -36.25 -8.72 5.30
C GLY A 501 -35.04 -7.87 4.90
N LEU A 502 -33.80 -8.28 5.21
CA LEU A 502 -32.57 -7.62 4.74
C LEU A 502 -32.57 -7.37 3.22
N ASP A 503 -33.00 -8.36 2.43
CA ASP A 503 -33.11 -8.27 0.96
C ASP A 503 -34.35 -7.46 0.49
N ARG A 504 -35.17 -6.89 1.40
CA ARG A 504 -36.35 -6.03 1.07
C ARG A 504 -36.12 -4.54 1.36
N THR A 505 -35.04 -4.18 2.05
CA THR A 505 -34.64 -2.79 2.33
C THR A 505 -33.73 -2.19 1.27
N VAL A 506 -33.31 -2.98 0.28
CA VAL A 506 -32.65 -2.51 -0.95
C VAL A 506 -33.73 -2.31 -2.02
N GLY A 507 -33.54 -1.29 -2.88
CA GLY A 507 -34.52 -0.91 -3.93
C GLY A 507 -34.67 -1.93 -5.06
N ASP A 508 -35.55 -1.62 -6.01
CA ASP A 508 -36.09 -2.52 -7.05
C ASP A 508 -35.08 -2.98 -8.14
N ASP A 509 -33.80 -2.63 -8.00
CA ASP A 509 -32.70 -3.03 -8.89
C ASP A 509 -31.82 -4.11 -8.22
N SER A 510 -31.92 -5.34 -8.69
CA SER A 510 -31.54 -6.53 -7.91
C SER A 510 -30.04 -6.89 -7.90
N VAL A 511 -29.28 -6.24 -7.03
CA VAL A 511 -28.07 -6.85 -6.42
C VAL A 511 -28.16 -6.72 -4.90
N GLY A 512 -28.45 -7.83 -4.21
CA GLY A 512 -28.47 -7.89 -2.74
C GLY A 512 -27.08 -7.62 -2.15
N SER A 513 -27.02 -7.12 -0.91
CA SER A 513 -25.78 -6.56 -0.34
C SER A 513 -24.58 -7.52 -0.45
N VAL A 514 -23.52 -7.08 -1.11
CA VAL A 514 -22.39 -7.92 -1.50
C VAL A 514 -21.64 -8.41 -0.27
N GLU A 515 -21.41 -7.55 0.72
CA GLU A 515 -20.64 -7.91 1.92
C GLU A 515 -21.36 -8.99 2.76
N ALA A 516 -22.70 -9.06 2.74
CA ALA A 516 -23.44 -10.13 3.43
C ALA A 516 -23.29 -11.50 2.74
N VAL A 517 -23.08 -11.55 1.42
CA VAL A 517 -22.78 -12.79 0.68
C VAL A 517 -21.32 -13.20 0.90
N LEU A 518 -20.39 -12.25 0.87
CA LEU A 518 -18.97 -12.51 1.17
C LEU A 518 -18.77 -13.00 2.61
N THR A 519 -19.53 -12.45 3.58
CA THR A 519 -19.50 -12.89 4.99
C THR A 519 -20.06 -14.30 5.17
N GLU A 520 -21.14 -14.65 4.46
CA GLU A 520 -21.68 -16.01 4.47
C GLU A 520 -20.70 -17.03 3.86
N ALA A 521 -20.14 -16.71 2.68
CA ALA A 521 -19.12 -17.54 2.04
C ALA A 521 -17.87 -17.69 2.92
N ARG A 522 -17.47 -16.63 3.65
CA ARG A 522 -16.39 -16.70 4.64
C ARG A 522 -16.70 -17.65 5.79
N ALA A 523 -17.91 -17.64 6.33
CA ALA A 523 -18.27 -18.54 7.42
C ALA A 523 -18.19 -20.01 6.99
N TYR A 524 -18.64 -20.35 5.77
CA TYR A 524 -18.44 -21.69 5.19
C TYR A 524 -16.96 -22.03 4.94
N LEU A 525 -16.15 -21.08 4.47
CA LEU A 525 -14.70 -21.27 4.33
C LEU A 525 -14.01 -21.54 5.67
N ASP A 526 -14.40 -20.83 6.74
CA ASP A 526 -13.86 -21.01 8.10
C ASP A 526 -14.34 -22.32 8.76
N LEU A 527 -15.45 -22.91 8.30
CA LEU A 527 -15.86 -24.30 8.60
C LEU A 527 -15.15 -25.35 7.71
N GLY A 528 -14.46 -24.92 6.65
CA GLY A 528 -13.82 -25.80 5.69
C GLY A 528 -14.79 -26.50 4.72
N GLU A 529 -15.94 -25.87 4.45
CA GLU A 529 -16.98 -26.28 3.50
C GLU A 529 -16.89 -25.48 2.20
N GLY A 530 -15.92 -25.84 1.33
CA GLY A 530 -15.70 -25.14 0.07
C GLY A 530 -16.90 -25.15 -0.89
N ASP A 531 -17.62 -26.27 -0.95
CA ASP A 531 -18.77 -26.42 -1.86
C ASP A 531 -19.99 -25.59 -1.40
N SER A 532 -20.22 -25.48 -0.08
CA SER A 532 -21.22 -24.59 0.51
C SER A 532 -20.89 -23.11 0.23
N ALA A 533 -19.62 -22.73 0.34
CA ALA A 533 -19.16 -21.39 -0.03
C ALA A 533 -19.30 -21.12 -1.54
N ALA A 534 -19.07 -22.12 -2.39
CA ALA A 534 -19.24 -22.02 -3.84
C ALA A 534 -20.71 -21.81 -4.26
N GLU A 535 -21.66 -22.51 -3.63
CA GLU A 535 -23.11 -22.32 -3.80
C GLU A 535 -23.50 -20.86 -3.51
N VAL A 536 -23.09 -20.35 -2.34
CA VAL A 536 -23.36 -18.96 -1.90
C VAL A 536 -22.80 -17.93 -2.87
N MET A 537 -21.57 -18.12 -3.35
CA MET A 537 -20.90 -17.17 -4.24
C MET A 537 -21.54 -17.03 -5.62
N ARG A 538 -22.39 -17.98 -6.07
CA ARG A 538 -23.13 -17.82 -7.35
C ARG A 538 -24.09 -16.63 -7.34
N ARG A 539 -24.51 -16.15 -6.16
CA ARG A 539 -25.26 -14.89 -6.01
C ARG A 539 -24.51 -13.65 -6.51
N LEU A 540 -23.20 -13.77 -6.79
CA LEU A 540 -22.32 -12.70 -7.26
C LEU A 540 -21.71 -13.02 -8.63
N ASP A 541 -22.30 -13.92 -9.42
CA ASP A 541 -21.75 -14.30 -10.73
C ASP A 541 -21.75 -13.15 -11.76
N ASP A 542 -22.76 -12.27 -11.72
CA ASP A 542 -22.80 -11.04 -12.52
C ASP A 542 -21.88 -9.92 -11.99
N VAL A 543 -21.32 -10.05 -10.77
CA VAL A 543 -20.50 -9.01 -10.14
C VAL A 543 -19.05 -9.09 -10.64
N THR A 544 -18.75 -8.25 -11.63
CA THR A 544 -17.42 -8.10 -12.23
C THR A 544 -16.63 -6.95 -11.58
N GLY A 545 -15.30 -6.90 -11.79
CA GLY A 545 -14.44 -5.80 -11.31
C GLY A 545 -14.28 -5.68 -9.78
N ASN A 546 -14.80 -6.63 -9.00
CA ASN A 546 -14.66 -6.65 -7.54
C ASN A 546 -13.62 -7.68 -7.08
N TRP A 547 -12.41 -7.20 -6.74
CA TRP A 547 -11.32 -8.04 -6.25
C TRP A 547 -11.68 -8.85 -4.99
N ARG A 548 -12.61 -8.39 -4.14
CA ARG A 548 -13.06 -9.19 -2.99
C ARG A 548 -13.76 -10.48 -3.45
N VAL A 549 -14.55 -10.44 -4.52
CA VAL A 549 -15.22 -11.62 -5.11
C VAL A 549 -14.18 -12.61 -5.65
N ASP A 550 -13.14 -12.13 -6.34
CA ASP A 550 -12.04 -12.97 -6.80
C ASP A 550 -11.21 -13.55 -5.65
N TRP A 551 -10.97 -12.80 -4.56
CA TRP A 551 -10.32 -13.34 -3.35
C TRP A 551 -11.10 -14.52 -2.76
N HIS A 552 -12.41 -14.38 -2.59
CA HIS A 552 -13.25 -15.45 -2.07
C HIS A 552 -13.31 -16.65 -3.04
N ARG A 553 -13.43 -16.42 -4.35
CA ARG A 553 -13.34 -17.49 -5.37
C ARG A 553 -12.00 -18.22 -5.34
N GLY A 554 -10.88 -17.51 -5.23
CA GLY A 554 -9.54 -18.12 -5.11
C GLY A 554 -9.38 -18.94 -3.82
N THR A 555 -9.93 -18.46 -2.70
CA THR A 555 -9.92 -19.17 -1.42
C THR A 555 -10.78 -20.44 -1.46
N ILE A 556 -11.92 -20.40 -2.15
CA ILE A 556 -12.77 -21.58 -2.42
C ILE A 556 -12.03 -22.58 -3.31
N ALA A 557 -11.46 -22.15 -4.43
CA ALA A 557 -10.71 -23.00 -5.34
C ALA A 557 -9.53 -23.69 -4.65
N LEU A 558 -8.80 -22.96 -3.78
CA LEU A 558 -7.73 -23.48 -2.94
C LEU A 558 -8.23 -24.60 -2.00
N LEU A 559 -9.35 -24.38 -1.31
CA LEU A 559 -9.96 -25.37 -0.40
C LEU A 559 -10.48 -26.61 -1.14
N CYS A 560 -11.10 -26.42 -2.31
CA CYS A 560 -11.57 -27.49 -3.20
C CYS A 560 -10.43 -28.12 -4.04
N ARG A 561 -9.16 -27.75 -3.80
CA ARG A 561 -7.94 -28.27 -4.44
C ARG A 561 -7.82 -28.00 -5.95
N ASN A 562 -8.56 -27.03 -6.48
CA ASN A 562 -8.36 -26.49 -7.81
C ASN A 562 -7.32 -25.35 -7.75
N PHE A 563 -6.04 -25.72 -7.68
CA PHE A 563 -4.97 -24.76 -7.42
C PHE A 563 -4.63 -23.84 -8.61
N VAL A 564 -5.00 -24.21 -9.84
CA VAL A 564 -4.78 -23.36 -11.03
C VAL A 564 -5.74 -22.16 -10.99
N ASP A 565 -7.05 -22.41 -10.87
CA ASP A 565 -8.05 -21.35 -10.71
C ASP A 565 -7.75 -20.50 -9.46
N ALA A 566 -7.26 -21.11 -8.36
CA ALA A 566 -6.84 -20.37 -7.18
C ALA A 566 -5.69 -19.40 -7.48
N ALA A 567 -4.67 -19.82 -8.22
CA ALA A 567 -3.55 -18.97 -8.60
C ALA A 567 -4.00 -17.81 -9.50
N ASP A 568 -4.80 -18.09 -10.55
CA ASP A 568 -5.33 -17.07 -11.44
C ASP A 568 -6.18 -16.03 -10.68
N LYS A 569 -6.97 -16.47 -9.70
CA LYS A 569 -7.77 -15.57 -8.86
C LYS A 569 -6.92 -14.75 -7.88
N PHE A 570 -5.89 -15.31 -7.26
CA PHE A 570 -4.99 -14.51 -6.43
C PHE A 570 -4.09 -13.57 -7.26
N ASP A 571 -3.80 -13.88 -8.53
CA ASP A 571 -3.09 -12.96 -9.45
C ASP A 571 -3.99 -11.82 -9.95
N SER A 572 -5.28 -12.08 -10.18
CA SER A 572 -6.30 -11.02 -10.38
C SER A 572 -6.31 -10.06 -9.18
N VAL A 573 -6.32 -10.58 -7.96
CA VAL A 573 -6.26 -9.75 -6.74
C VAL A 573 -4.91 -9.04 -6.58
N LEU A 574 -3.78 -9.64 -6.97
CA LEU A 574 -2.48 -8.95 -6.98
C LEU A 574 -2.42 -7.83 -8.03
N SER A 575 -3.10 -8.01 -9.16
CA SER A 575 -3.21 -7.00 -10.23
C SER A 575 -4.11 -5.84 -9.82
N ALA A 576 -5.17 -6.11 -9.05
CA ALA A 576 -5.96 -5.09 -8.37
C ALA A 576 -5.14 -4.38 -7.27
N MET A 577 -4.56 -5.15 -6.34
CA MET A 577 -3.94 -4.64 -5.10
C MET A 577 -2.44 -4.96 -5.05
N PRO A 578 -1.62 -4.27 -5.88
CA PRO A 578 -0.20 -4.59 -6.06
C PRO A 578 0.68 -4.23 -4.85
N GLY A 579 0.22 -3.34 -3.96
CA GLY A 579 0.91 -2.98 -2.72
C GLY A 579 0.58 -3.88 -1.52
N GLU A 580 -0.31 -4.87 -1.68
CA GLU A 580 -0.72 -5.75 -0.59
C GLU A 580 0.15 -7.01 -0.49
N VAL A 581 0.47 -7.40 0.73
CA VAL A 581 1.21 -8.66 1.03
C VAL A 581 0.29 -9.89 1.03
N ALA A 582 -1.01 -9.71 1.24
CA ALA A 582 -1.99 -10.81 1.31
C ALA A 582 -2.09 -11.65 0.00
N PRO A 583 -2.29 -11.06 -1.21
CA PRO A 583 -2.30 -11.83 -2.45
C PRO A 583 -0.93 -12.44 -2.78
N LYS A 584 0.18 -11.80 -2.40
CA LYS A 584 1.52 -12.38 -2.55
C LYS A 584 1.69 -13.64 -1.69
N LEU A 585 1.23 -13.61 -0.44
CA LEU A 585 1.27 -14.78 0.46
C LEU A 585 0.36 -15.91 -0.04
N ALA A 586 -0.82 -15.59 -0.57
CA ALA A 586 -1.75 -16.56 -1.15
C ALA A 586 -1.20 -17.20 -2.44
N LEU A 587 -0.59 -16.41 -3.33
CA LEU A 587 0.12 -16.92 -4.51
C LEU A 587 1.30 -17.80 -4.13
N ALA A 588 2.10 -17.42 -3.13
CA ALA A 588 3.25 -18.21 -2.70
C ALA A 588 2.85 -19.60 -2.19
N ALA A 589 1.80 -19.68 -1.37
CA ALA A 589 1.28 -20.94 -0.86
C ALA A 589 0.61 -21.79 -1.95
N THR A 590 -0.14 -21.15 -2.86
CA THR A 590 -0.80 -21.86 -3.98
C THR A 590 0.21 -22.40 -4.99
N ALA A 591 1.26 -21.65 -5.30
CA ALA A 591 2.37 -22.09 -6.14
C ALA A 591 3.17 -23.22 -5.50
N GLU A 592 3.41 -23.18 -4.17
CA GLU A 592 4.02 -24.30 -3.46
C GLU A 592 3.12 -25.56 -3.44
N LEU A 593 1.79 -25.41 -3.44
CA LEU A 593 0.84 -26.52 -3.56
C LEU A 593 0.79 -27.10 -4.98
N LEU A 594 0.91 -26.27 -6.02
CA LEU A 594 1.06 -26.69 -7.41
C LEU A 594 2.37 -27.47 -7.63
N ALA A 595 3.50 -26.96 -7.13
CA ALA A 595 4.79 -27.65 -7.18
C ALA A 595 4.76 -29.04 -6.49
N GLN A 596 3.97 -29.20 -5.42
CA GLN A 596 3.76 -30.50 -4.74
C GLN A 596 2.90 -31.51 -5.54
N GLN A 597 2.26 -31.09 -6.63
CA GLN A 597 1.46 -31.94 -7.52
C GLN A 597 2.05 -32.12 -8.92
N THR A 598 2.77 -31.12 -9.44
CA THR A 598 3.38 -31.15 -10.78
C THR A 598 4.78 -31.77 -10.74
N SER A 599 5.02 -32.75 -11.63
CA SER A 599 6.31 -33.43 -11.82
C SER A 599 7.05 -33.04 -13.11
N ASP A 600 6.38 -32.31 -14.01
CA ASP A 600 6.85 -31.94 -15.34
C ASP A 600 7.33 -30.46 -15.36
N ASP A 601 7.69 -29.91 -16.53
CA ASP A 601 8.28 -28.56 -16.74
C ASP A 601 7.62 -27.39 -15.98
N GLY A 602 6.34 -27.51 -15.61
CA GLY A 602 5.64 -26.52 -14.78
C GLY A 602 6.15 -26.43 -13.33
N HIS A 603 6.78 -27.49 -12.80
CA HIS A 603 7.28 -27.56 -11.43
C HIS A 603 8.25 -26.42 -11.11
N ASP A 604 9.30 -26.25 -11.92
CA ASP A 604 10.31 -25.21 -11.73
C ASP A 604 9.69 -23.79 -11.80
N THR A 605 8.69 -23.61 -12.65
CA THR A 605 7.96 -22.33 -12.78
C THR A 605 7.19 -22.01 -11.49
N TRP A 606 6.47 -22.98 -10.92
CA TRP A 606 5.76 -22.80 -9.66
C TRP A 606 6.70 -22.65 -8.46
N CYS A 607 7.82 -23.38 -8.43
CA CYS A 607 8.87 -23.22 -7.43
C CYS A 607 9.50 -21.81 -7.46
N ALA A 608 9.83 -21.28 -8.64
CA ALA A 608 10.37 -19.94 -8.80
C ALA A 608 9.36 -18.84 -8.40
N LEU A 609 8.08 -19.01 -8.73
CA LEU A 609 7.01 -18.10 -8.31
C LEU A 609 6.84 -18.10 -6.78
N ALA A 610 6.82 -19.28 -6.16
CA ALA A 610 6.74 -19.43 -4.71
C ALA A 610 7.94 -18.81 -3.99
N GLU A 611 9.18 -19.07 -4.46
CA GLU A 611 10.39 -18.47 -3.87
C GLU A 611 10.36 -16.94 -3.98
N THR A 612 9.96 -16.40 -5.14
CA THR A 612 9.85 -14.95 -5.39
C THR A 612 8.81 -14.30 -4.47
N MET A 613 7.63 -14.88 -4.34
CA MET A 613 6.54 -14.31 -3.56
C MET A 613 6.79 -14.43 -2.05
N TYR A 614 7.28 -15.58 -1.55
CA TYR A 614 7.72 -15.69 -0.15
C TYR A 614 8.88 -14.73 0.17
N THR A 615 9.85 -14.56 -0.73
CA THR A 615 10.94 -13.58 -0.57
C THR A 615 10.41 -12.16 -0.43
N THR A 616 9.45 -11.77 -1.28
CA THR A 616 8.86 -10.42 -1.27
C THR A 616 8.11 -10.15 0.02
N VAL A 617 7.28 -11.10 0.48
CA VAL A 617 6.55 -11.00 1.75
C VAL A 617 7.50 -10.96 2.95
N TRP A 618 8.48 -11.89 3.02
CA TRP A 618 9.39 -12.00 4.16
C TRP A 618 10.35 -10.82 4.31
N ARG A 619 10.83 -10.24 3.20
CA ARG A 619 11.62 -9.00 3.24
C ARG A 619 10.79 -7.83 3.77
N THR A 620 9.55 -7.72 3.30
CA THR A 620 8.67 -6.58 3.62
C THR A 620 8.19 -6.62 5.07
N ASP A 621 7.69 -7.77 5.54
CA ASP A 621 7.17 -7.94 6.90
C ASP A 621 7.67 -9.25 7.55
N ARG A 622 8.67 -9.12 8.43
CA ARG A 622 9.25 -10.23 9.20
C ARG A 622 8.36 -10.75 10.35
N THR A 623 7.12 -10.26 10.49
CA THR A 623 6.11 -10.87 11.37
C THR A 623 5.31 -11.99 10.69
N ILE A 624 5.32 -12.06 9.35
CA ILE A 624 4.61 -13.08 8.56
C ILE A 624 5.47 -14.34 8.49
N VAL A 625 5.52 -15.08 9.61
CA VAL A 625 6.43 -16.22 9.81
C VAL A 625 6.22 -17.34 8.79
N SER A 626 4.99 -17.53 8.26
CA SER A 626 4.72 -18.49 7.19
C SER A 626 5.57 -18.25 5.94
N ALA A 627 5.91 -16.98 5.64
CA ALA A 627 6.78 -16.65 4.51
C ALA A 627 8.25 -17.05 4.75
N ALA A 628 8.76 -16.95 5.99
CA ALA A 628 10.10 -17.43 6.33
C ALA A 628 10.25 -18.93 6.12
N PHE A 629 9.27 -19.71 6.60
CA PHE A 629 9.32 -21.18 6.48
C PHE A 629 9.04 -21.65 5.05
N GLY A 630 8.15 -20.97 4.32
CA GLY A 630 7.93 -21.20 2.89
C GLY A 630 9.18 -20.95 2.06
N LEU A 631 9.82 -19.79 2.25
CA LEU A 631 11.10 -19.46 1.61
C LEU A 631 12.18 -20.48 1.98
N ALA A 632 12.33 -20.83 3.26
CA ALA A 632 13.31 -21.81 3.69
C ALA A 632 13.11 -23.20 3.06
N ARG A 633 11.86 -23.65 2.84
CA ARG A 633 11.58 -24.88 2.07
C ARG A 633 12.02 -24.78 0.62
N ARG A 634 11.63 -23.71 -0.09
CA ARG A 634 12.02 -23.51 -1.50
C ARG A 634 13.54 -23.47 -1.67
N LEU A 635 14.22 -22.71 -0.80
CA LEU A 635 15.68 -22.62 -0.77
C LEU A 635 16.35 -23.98 -0.47
N ALA A 636 15.83 -24.74 0.49
CA ALA A 636 16.37 -26.06 0.84
C ALA A 636 16.19 -27.09 -0.28
N GLU A 637 15.03 -27.09 -0.95
CA GLU A 637 14.75 -27.96 -2.11
C GLU A 637 15.63 -27.61 -3.32
N ARG A 638 15.99 -26.32 -3.47
CA ARG A 638 17.00 -25.83 -4.43
C ARG A 638 18.46 -26.06 -3.96
N GLY A 639 18.69 -26.73 -2.84
CA GLY A 639 20.02 -27.00 -2.27
C GLY A 639 20.72 -25.80 -1.60
N ALA A 640 20.08 -24.64 -1.52
CA ALA A 640 20.59 -23.43 -0.87
C ALA A 640 20.41 -23.49 0.67
N LEU A 641 20.94 -24.54 1.30
CA LEU A 641 20.72 -24.85 2.72
C LEU A 641 21.13 -23.70 3.65
N LEU A 642 22.25 -23.02 3.37
CA LEU A 642 22.72 -21.91 4.18
C LEU A 642 21.74 -20.72 4.17
N ASP A 643 21.21 -20.37 3.00
CA ASP A 643 20.23 -19.28 2.85
C ASP A 643 18.88 -19.64 3.52
N ALA A 644 18.48 -20.91 3.44
CA ALA A 644 17.30 -21.42 4.16
C ALA A 644 17.47 -21.30 5.69
N ILE A 645 18.64 -21.66 6.21
CA ILE A 645 18.98 -21.55 7.64
C ILE A 645 19.05 -20.09 8.09
N MET A 646 19.68 -19.21 7.30
CA MET A 646 19.72 -17.77 7.57
C MET A 646 18.31 -17.16 7.55
N THR A 647 17.43 -17.61 6.66
CA THR A 647 16.02 -17.19 6.63
C THR A 647 15.28 -17.56 7.91
N LEU A 648 15.48 -18.79 8.42
CA LEU A 648 14.88 -19.25 9.69
C LEU A 648 15.48 -18.55 10.92
N ASP A 649 16.77 -18.25 10.91
CA ASP A 649 17.46 -17.54 11.99
C ASP A 649 17.09 -16.04 12.08
N LEU A 650 16.52 -15.47 11.01
CA LEU A 650 15.92 -14.13 11.01
C LEU A 650 14.52 -14.08 11.65
N VAL A 651 13.91 -15.22 12.01
CA VAL A 651 12.64 -15.24 12.74
C VAL A 651 12.83 -14.62 14.13
N PRO A 652 12.06 -13.57 14.52
CA PRO A 652 12.28 -12.87 15.79
C PRO A 652 12.17 -13.79 17.01
N ALA A 653 13.08 -13.63 17.98
CA ALA A 653 13.05 -14.37 19.25
C ALA A 653 11.81 -14.11 20.13
N THR A 654 11.03 -13.07 19.81
CA THR A 654 9.71 -12.78 20.40
C THR A 654 8.57 -13.59 19.77
N SER A 655 8.81 -14.30 18.66
CA SER A 655 7.81 -15.11 17.98
C SER A 655 7.53 -16.42 18.72
N ARG A 656 6.25 -16.80 18.83
CA ARG A 656 5.83 -18.13 19.32
C ARG A 656 6.44 -19.28 18.52
N HIS A 657 6.91 -19.02 17.30
CA HIS A 657 7.53 -20.00 16.40
C HIS A 657 9.07 -19.99 16.42
N TYR A 658 9.73 -19.22 17.30
CA TYR A 658 11.19 -19.15 17.33
C TYR A 658 11.86 -20.51 17.60
N SER A 659 11.39 -21.26 18.61
CA SER A 659 11.80 -22.66 18.82
C SER A 659 11.61 -23.49 17.56
N MET A 660 10.46 -23.35 16.91
CA MET A 660 10.12 -24.12 15.71
C MET A 660 11.10 -23.82 14.57
N ALA A 661 11.41 -22.54 14.30
CA ALA A 661 12.35 -22.15 13.25
C ALA A 661 13.76 -22.72 13.49
N ARG A 662 14.22 -22.74 14.75
CA ARG A 662 15.50 -23.36 15.12
C ARG A 662 15.47 -24.89 14.94
N MET A 663 14.36 -25.55 15.24
CA MET A 663 14.16 -26.98 15.00
C MET A 663 14.06 -27.33 13.50
N THR A 664 13.35 -26.53 12.70
CA THR A 664 13.32 -26.60 11.23
C THR A 664 14.72 -26.41 10.65
N GLY A 665 15.53 -25.50 11.20
CA GLY A 665 16.92 -25.30 10.80
C GLY A 665 17.83 -26.49 11.09
N VAL A 666 17.59 -27.24 12.19
CA VAL A 666 18.25 -28.54 12.45
C VAL A 666 17.90 -29.54 11.34
N LEU A 667 16.62 -29.68 11.01
CA LEU A 667 16.20 -30.66 9.99
C LEU A 667 16.64 -30.26 8.56
N THR A 668 16.76 -28.96 8.28
CA THR A 668 17.29 -28.43 7.02
C THR A 668 18.79 -28.71 6.86
N LEU A 669 19.57 -28.75 7.95
CA LEU A 669 20.97 -29.20 7.91
C LEU A 669 21.12 -30.71 7.63
N LEU A 670 20.08 -31.50 7.90
CA LEU A 670 20.09 -32.96 7.82
C LEU A 670 19.23 -33.51 6.67
N SER A 671 18.70 -32.67 5.79
CA SER A 671 17.80 -33.08 4.69
C SER A 671 18.53 -33.58 3.44
N GLY A 672 19.86 -33.55 3.43
CA GLY A 672 20.70 -34.08 2.36
C GLY A 672 21.03 -35.56 2.52
N SER A 673 21.79 -36.10 1.56
CA SER A 673 22.40 -37.42 1.67
C SER A 673 23.50 -37.42 2.74
N ALA A 674 23.45 -38.35 3.69
CA ALA A 674 24.48 -38.52 4.71
C ALA A 674 25.86 -38.93 4.13
N ALA A 675 25.94 -39.29 2.84
CA ALA A 675 27.21 -39.52 2.14
C ALA A 675 27.84 -38.22 1.56
N ASP A 676 27.08 -37.12 1.50
CA ASP A 676 27.47 -35.87 0.83
C ASP A 676 27.50 -34.66 1.79
N MET A 677 27.22 -34.90 3.08
CA MET A 677 27.26 -33.89 4.15
C MET A 677 28.68 -33.65 4.69
N ASP A 678 28.94 -32.44 5.15
CA ASP A 678 30.17 -32.09 5.87
C ASP A 678 30.05 -32.32 7.38
N GLU A 679 31.20 -32.41 8.05
CA GLU A 679 31.27 -32.51 9.51
C GLU A 679 30.80 -31.22 10.22
N GLY A 680 30.84 -30.08 9.52
CA GLY A 680 30.36 -28.79 10.00
C GLY A 680 28.85 -28.75 10.20
N ALA A 681 28.06 -29.24 9.25
CA ALA A 681 26.60 -29.34 9.37
C ALA A 681 26.17 -30.22 10.55
N LEU A 682 26.85 -31.35 10.78
CA LEU A 682 26.57 -32.23 11.93
C LEU A 682 26.84 -31.50 13.27
N HIS A 683 27.96 -30.77 13.39
CA HIS A 683 28.28 -30.01 14.59
C HIS A 683 27.35 -28.79 14.81
N GLU A 684 26.92 -28.09 13.76
CA GLU A 684 25.96 -26.99 13.87
C GLU A 684 24.55 -27.51 14.20
N ALA A 685 24.11 -28.63 13.61
CA ALA A 685 22.85 -29.29 13.96
C ALA A 685 22.84 -29.73 15.43
N ALA A 686 23.94 -30.31 15.92
CA ALA A 686 24.14 -30.64 17.33
C ALA A 686 24.06 -29.40 18.23
N ARG A 687 24.83 -28.35 17.92
CA ARG A 687 24.85 -27.07 18.64
C ARG A 687 23.46 -26.41 18.70
N ARG A 688 22.69 -26.48 17.62
CA ARG A 688 21.30 -26.00 17.57
C ARG A 688 20.37 -26.78 18.49
N VAL A 689 20.51 -28.11 18.57
CA VAL A 689 19.73 -28.96 19.50
C VAL A 689 20.13 -28.70 20.97
N GLU A 690 21.41 -28.49 21.27
CA GLU A 690 21.87 -28.13 22.63
C GLU A 690 21.39 -26.73 23.07
N ALA A 691 21.18 -25.82 22.12
CA ALA A 691 20.64 -24.48 22.37
C ALA A 691 19.10 -24.44 22.53
N LEU A 692 18.38 -25.57 22.37
CA LEU A 692 16.94 -25.61 22.58
C LEU A 692 16.59 -25.49 24.08
N PRO A 693 15.43 -24.91 24.43
CA PRO A 693 14.98 -24.85 25.82
C PRO A 693 14.92 -26.25 26.47
N ALA A 694 15.35 -26.39 27.72
CA ALA A 694 15.39 -27.68 28.44
C ALA A 694 14.01 -28.34 28.71
N ARG A 695 12.92 -27.74 28.23
CA ARG A 695 11.54 -28.27 28.26
C ARG A 695 10.93 -28.45 26.85
N GLU A 696 11.70 -28.22 25.78
CA GLU A 696 11.27 -28.31 24.39
C GLU A 696 10.87 -29.76 24.03
N PRO A 697 9.58 -30.07 23.78
CA PRO A 697 9.10 -31.46 23.73
C PRO A 697 9.73 -32.32 22.63
N ARG A 698 10.16 -31.70 21.51
CA ARG A 698 10.77 -32.40 20.38
C ARG A 698 12.31 -32.50 20.45
N ALA A 699 12.97 -31.86 21.41
CA ALA A 699 14.44 -31.87 21.49
C ALA A 699 15.06 -33.28 21.61
N LEU A 700 14.38 -34.21 22.29
CA LEU A 700 14.82 -35.61 22.36
C LEU A 700 14.68 -36.35 21.02
N GLN A 701 13.66 -36.00 20.22
CA GLN A 701 13.46 -36.55 18.88
C GLN A 701 14.59 -36.06 17.95
N LEU A 702 14.87 -34.76 17.94
CA LEU A 702 15.92 -34.15 17.14
C LEU A 702 17.32 -34.67 17.53
N ARG A 703 17.58 -34.87 18.84
CA ARG A 703 18.78 -35.56 19.32
C ARG A 703 18.92 -36.96 18.73
N THR A 704 17.81 -37.71 18.58
CA THR A 704 17.83 -39.03 17.93
C THR A 704 18.14 -38.93 16.43
N VAL A 705 17.57 -37.94 15.73
CA VAL A 705 17.85 -37.70 14.30
C VAL A 705 19.32 -37.34 14.08
N VAL A 706 19.87 -36.32 14.78
CA VAL A 706 21.28 -35.88 14.64
C VAL A 706 22.26 -37.05 14.88
N LEU A 707 22.03 -37.88 15.91
CA LEU A 707 22.88 -39.03 16.21
C LEU A 707 22.71 -40.18 15.20
N GLY A 708 21.54 -40.31 14.57
CA GLY A 708 21.29 -41.23 13.46
C GLY A 708 22.05 -40.80 12.21
N THR A 709 21.84 -39.58 11.72
CA THR A 709 22.50 -39.04 10.53
C THR A 709 24.03 -39.01 10.68
N ALA A 710 24.56 -38.68 11.87
CA ALA A 710 25.99 -38.75 12.14
C ALA A 710 26.55 -40.19 12.12
N LEU A 711 25.74 -41.18 12.53
CA LEU A 711 26.13 -42.60 12.45
C LEU A 711 26.09 -43.10 11.00
N GLU A 712 25.08 -42.70 10.22
CA GLU A 712 24.98 -42.99 8.79
C GLU A 712 26.16 -42.37 8.02
N TRP A 713 26.52 -41.12 8.30
CA TRP A 713 27.71 -40.44 7.74
C TRP A 713 29.01 -41.22 8.00
N MET A 714 29.19 -41.74 9.22
CA MET A 714 30.30 -42.62 9.59
C MET A 714 30.20 -44.04 8.99
N GLU A 715 29.04 -44.47 8.50
CA GLU A 715 28.83 -45.79 7.85
C GLU A 715 28.92 -45.70 6.32
N SER A 716 28.70 -44.51 5.73
CA SER A 716 29.05 -44.15 4.35
C SER A 716 30.57 -44.08 4.10
N GLY A 717 31.40 -44.08 5.15
CA GLY A 717 32.86 -44.23 5.05
C GLY A 717 33.69 -43.06 5.60
N HIS A 718 33.04 -42.00 6.10
CA HIS A 718 33.75 -40.86 6.68
C HIS A 718 34.41 -41.19 8.02
N ALA A 719 35.49 -40.47 8.32
CA ALA A 719 36.15 -40.45 9.61
C ALA A 719 36.15 -38.99 10.12
N PRO A 720 35.81 -38.75 11.40
CA PRO A 720 35.76 -37.40 11.93
C PRO A 720 37.15 -36.78 12.05
N GLU A 721 37.29 -35.54 11.58
CA GLU A 721 38.47 -34.70 11.74
C GLU A 721 38.55 -34.13 13.17
N SER A 722 37.40 -33.92 13.82
CA SER A 722 37.29 -33.37 15.17
C SER A 722 37.34 -34.45 16.26
N THR A 723 37.89 -34.09 17.41
CA THR A 723 37.76 -34.85 18.67
C THR A 723 36.67 -34.31 19.60
N VAL A 724 35.93 -33.28 19.17
CA VAL A 724 34.82 -32.70 19.93
C VAL A 724 33.67 -33.72 20.06
N PRO A 725 33.10 -33.93 21.26
CA PRO A 725 31.98 -34.84 21.45
C PRO A 725 30.69 -34.28 20.84
N LEU A 726 30.06 -35.03 19.93
CA LEU A 726 28.80 -34.67 19.31
C LEU A 726 27.65 -34.88 20.31
N LEU A 727 26.87 -33.84 20.63
CA LEU A 727 25.77 -33.91 21.60
C LEU A 727 26.17 -34.49 22.98
N GLY A 728 27.43 -34.29 23.39
CA GLY A 728 27.97 -34.82 24.65
C GLY A 728 28.29 -36.32 24.67
N VAL A 729 28.27 -37.03 23.53
CA VAL A 729 28.86 -38.37 23.40
C VAL A 729 30.15 -38.30 22.56
N PRO A 730 31.13 -39.20 22.75
CA PRO A 730 32.31 -39.25 21.88
C PRO A 730 31.89 -39.39 20.42
N PHE A 731 32.51 -38.62 19.52
CA PHE A 731 32.24 -38.72 18.08
C PHE A 731 32.98 -39.93 17.49
N THR A 732 32.49 -41.11 17.85
CA THR A 732 32.96 -42.42 17.36
C THR A 732 31.76 -43.31 17.11
N ARG A 733 31.91 -44.35 16.27
CA ARG A 733 30.79 -45.25 15.93
C ARG A 733 30.11 -45.84 17.17
N ASP A 734 30.86 -46.23 18.20
CA ASP A 734 30.29 -46.74 19.45
C ASP A 734 29.71 -45.62 20.35
N GLY A 735 30.29 -44.42 20.35
CA GLY A 735 29.78 -43.27 21.10
C GLY A 735 28.43 -42.78 20.57
N LEU A 736 28.31 -42.63 19.25
CA LEU A 736 27.06 -42.30 18.55
C LEU A 736 26.00 -43.38 18.79
N ARG A 737 26.35 -44.66 18.63
CA ARG A 737 25.46 -45.80 18.89
C ARG A 737 24.95 -45.83 20.34
N THR A 738 25.81 -45.58 21.32
CA THR A 738 25.43 -45.44 22.73
C THR A 738 24.47 -44.27 22.97
N GLY A 739 24.73 -43.13 22.32
CA GLY A 739 23.88 -41.94 22.37
C GLY A 739 22.50 -42.18 21.78
N ALA A 740 22.43 -42.81 20.60
CA ALA A 740 21.20 -43.16 19.90
C ALA A 740 20.37 -44.19 20.67
N GLU A 741 21.00 -45.26 21.19
CA GLU A 741 20.35 -46.23 22.10
C GLU A 741 19.74 -45.51 23.31
N THR A 742 20.50 -44.62 23.96
CA THR A 742 20.04 -43.87 25.15
C THR A 742 18.86 -42.95 24.83
N ALA A 743 18.87 -42.30 23.67
CA ALA A 743 17.77 -41.45 23.22
C ALA A 743 16.51 -42.26 22.89
N LEU A 744 16.64 -43.36 22.13
CA LEU A 744 15.55 -44.26 21.78
C LEU A 744 14.92 -44.94 23.01
N ARG A 745 15.74 -45.43 23.97
CA ARG A 745 15.25 -45.95 25.26
C ARG A 745 14.61 -44.87 26.13
N SER A 746 14.85 -43.60 25.87
CA SER A 746 14.17 -42.49 26.54
C SER A 746 12.83 -42.17 25.88
N LEU A 747 12.76 -42.11 24.55
CA LEU A 747 11.51 -42.01 23.78
C LEU A 747 10.55 -43.17 24.10
N ALA A 748 11.08 -44.39 24.24
CA ALA A 748 10.31 -45.58 24.61
C ALA A 748 9.64 -45.48 26.00
N ARG A 749 10.20 -44.69 26.93
CA ARG A 749 9.58 -44.44 28.24
C ARG A 749 8.38 -43.49 28.15
N THR A 750 8.34 -42.64 27.13
CA THR A 750 7.25 -41.67 26.86
C THR A 750 6.26 -42.10 25.79
N ALA A 751 6.49 -43.24 25.11
CA ALA A 751 5.67 -43.73 24.01
C ALA A 751 4.22 -44.01 24.43
N ARG A 752 3.25 -43.45 23.69
CA ARG A 752 1.82 -43.50 24.02
C ARG A 752 1.18 -44.89 23.89
N THR A 753 1.76 -45.78 23.08
CA THR A 753 1.20 -47.12 22.80
C THR A 753 2.22 -48.22 23.09
N ARG A 754 1.74 -49.38 23.56
CA ARG A 754 2.60 -50.53 23.88
C ARG A 754 3.33 -51.08 22.65
N SER A 755 2.71 -51.03 21.47
CA SER A 755 3.31 -51.42 20.19
C SER A 755 4.47 -50.50 19.79
N HIS A 756 4.25 -49.18 19.79
CA HIS A 756 5.30 -48.22 19.47
C HIS A 756 6.47 -48.29 20.47
N ARG A 757 6.17 -48.50 21.76
CA ARG A 757 7.21 -48.74 22.76
C ARG A 757 8.09 -49.95 22.45
N PHE A 758 7.53 -51.04 21.93
CA PHE A 758 8.33 -52.19 21.51
C PHE A 758 9.18 -51.84 20.29
N ALA A 759 8.60 -51.22 19.25
CA ALA A 759 9.36 -50.80 18.06
C ALA A 759 10.57 -49.90 18.40
N LEU A 760 10.41 -48.93 19.32
CA LEU A 760 11.52 -48.09 19.80
C LEU A 760 12.57 -48.86 20.61
N VAL A 761 12.16 -49.88 21.38
CA VAL A 761 13.08 -50.75 22.13
C VAL A 761 13.85 -51.65 21.17
N ASP A 762 13.21 -52.20 20.15
CA ASP A 762 13.84 -53.06 19.15
C ASP A 762 14.80 -52.27 18.26
N LEU A 763 14.44 -51.04 17.87
CA LEU A 763 15.37 -50.11 17.21
C LEU A 763 16.57 -49.76 18.12
N ALA A 764 16.34 -49.49 19.42
CA ALA A 764 17.43 -49.25 20.38
C ALA A 764 18.35 -50.48 20.54
N ASN A 765 17.79 -51.70 20.46
CA ASN A 765 18.54 -52.95 20.49
C ASN A 765 19.36 -53.16 19.20
N ALA A 766 18.87 -52.71 18.04
CA ALA A 766 19.55 -52.84 16.75
C ALA A 766 20.72 -51.85 16.59
N VAL A 767 20.57 -50.61 17.08
CA VAL A 767 21.62 -49.57 17.01
C VAL A 767 22.72 -49.78 18.07
N ARG A 768 22.45 -50.55 19.12
CA ARG A 768 23.36 -50.86 20.24
C ARG A 768 24.82 -51.16 19.80
N PRO A 769 25.84 -50.65 20.52
CA PRO A 769 27.24 -51.03 20.28
C PRO A 769 27.46 -52.54 20.38
N LYS A 770 28.28 -53.11 19.48
CA LYS A 770 28.60 -54.55 19.52
C LYS A 770 29.68 -54.80 20.56
N SER A 771 29.29 -55.30 21.73
CA SER A 771 30.23 -55.77 22.76
C SER A 771 31.07 -56.93 22.24
N LEU A 772 32.39 -56.81 22.29
CA LEU A 772 33.34 -57.87 21.99
C LEU A 772 33.49 -58.83 23.19
N PHE A 773 32.46 -59.65 23.43
CA PHE A 773 32.41 -60.73 24.43
C PHE A 773 31.60 -61.91 23.89
#